data_AF-A0AA36ING9-F1
#
_entry.id   AF-A0AA36ING9-F1
#
_cell.length_a   1.000
_cell.length_b   1.000
_cell.length_c   1.000
_cell.angle_alpha   90.00
_cell.angle_beta   90.00
_cell.angle_gamma   90.00
#
_symmetry.space_group_name_H-M   'P 1'
#
loop_
_entity.id
_entity.type
_entity.pdbx_description
1 polymer ?
#
loop_
_entity_poly.entity_id
_entity_poly.type
_entity_poly.pdbx_seq_one_letter_code
_entity_poly.pdbx_strand_id
1 'polypeptide(L)'
;RSAQKQENSKTKALDMLWCLYEAMRLKDEEFLTQPGVVIALHRDERNRVIQCDFTAASSDLSTRSGVLHCAFNQGGAAGVLQGTKEIVRAALTSLDKQVKHGSENALRKAVELVCIDAAPDEVAASNEGHRPSFQDLQPYTPNLLIARSYKASDFLDQLFRSFVWDKASLVQRIENSPIFKMWFQECQPYARATLDARVRSLKAAKHRMASHEKPLCRLVLYIEPLIHVALRIRAERSQEDVSHDASRFLAALSAESYLQLALLADAAVEVGDLLRVADAGAGMNTAELITCVQDFEKRISYLFLHGGVFSSSGFTAWALHVLRQRYSFAVAGTQREFGGPQLPGEAVKERCLRRMQAWHKVVNSVLHAVFPDWELAAAFHVFALDGPEDARRPTPGSEAEKHFLRLAKAFQLDAGELVRQLLATQVPARRIFASRCSEASAGFGPAWAQAVWHAQKLGRPVAALQACLQRYLAFAISTCGLERRFSRQAWSFGKSADHQSLALHVAKAKLLTDYQAAEEDAIIQKAQEVWMQRHSPARESTGPRFHKGQRQGPRKGRTLAGFLRRRREAVSEGCKAAGAALSTDPLPADMLGDFWTEKHAEEVAFQQQKQVRLAQEAHELGALLPGDVPDEVLDAAPEAERRRQANARQRARQTSKRAAALQGALPDLTGRVVFVPPGMPSLQRLASERGFQLTDRRAQATVFLAESLESMSERTWAAAVLCGGSVMTWDTLQEMQGPCVSWQKALDTRRRVYWTQAAQKHSPQLHQLVVEMAKTARRWKMLDGQEDFEQQKVEAAARKQSPAVLAVTRPSEKKGLLEVLVARGAKGQRSTLSTHIQTPKEFFQFIAKQDPQRCCTGVCGY
;
A
#
# COMPACT_ATOMS: atom_id res chain seq x y z
N ARG A 1 22.83 -22.01 38.44
CA ARG A 1 21.49 -22.19 39.09
C ARG A 1 20.55 -20.99 38.86
N SER A 2 20.96 -19.75 39.11
CA SER A 2 20.16 -18.54 38.82
C SER A 2 19.85 -18.34 37.32
N ALA A 3 20.86 -18.52 36.45
CA ALA A 3 20.69 -18.47 35.00
C ALA A 3 19.69 -19.53 34.48
N GLN A 4 19.80 -20.77 34.95
CA GLN A 4 18.89 -21.86 34.57
C GLN A 4 17.47 -21.69 35.11
N LYS A 5 17.31 -21.03 36.27
CA LYS A 5 16.00 -20.63 36.80
C LYS A 5 15.38 -19.50 35.97
N GLN A 6 16.19 -18.56 35.47
CA GLN A 6 15.75 -17.53 34.52
C GLN A 6 15.39 -18.11 33.16
N GLU A 7 16.15 -19.08 32.65
CA GLU A 7 15.91 -19.77 31.38
C GLU A 7 14.60 -20.57 31.44
N ASN A 8 14.42 -21.40 32.48
CA ASN A 8 13.18 -22.14 32.71
C ASN A 8 11.95 -21.22 32.91
N SER A 9 12.14 -20.03 33.50
CA SER A 9 11.06 -19.04 33.64
C SER A 9 10.68 -18.40 32.31
N LYS A 10 11.65 -18.19 31.39
CA LYS A 10 11.39 -17.65 30.05
C LYS A 10 10.64 -18.66 29.18
N THR A 11 11.02 -19.94 29.25
CA THR A 11 10.33 -21.03 28.53
C THR A 11 8.87 -21.14 28.98
N LYS A 12 8.61 -21.18 30.29
CA LYS A 12 7.24 -21.21 30.82
C LYS A 12 6.38 -20.01 30.40
N ALA A 13 6.96 -18.82 30.34
CA ALA A 13 6.23 -17.62 29.91
C ALA A 13 5.85 -17.70 28.42
N LEU A 14 6.71 -18.29 27.58
CA LEU A 14 6.40 -18.55 26.18
C LEU A 14 5.33 -19.63 26.02
N ASP A 15 5.36 -20.67 26.84
CA ASP A 15 4.33 -21.73 26.85
C ASP A 15 2.96 -21.16 27.27
N MET A 16 2.92 -20.29 28.29
CA MET A 16 1.69 -19.61 28.70
C MET A 16 1.15 -18.69 27.60
N LEU A 17 2.03 -17.94 26.93
CA LEU A 17 1.66 -17.11 25.78
C LEU A 17 1.07 -17.97 24.65
N TRP A 18 1.69 -19.11 24.36
CA TRP A 18 1.21 -20.06 23.36
C TRP A 18 -0.16 -20.63 23.73
N CYS A 19 -0.40 -20.99 25.00
CA CYS A 19 -1.71 -21.47 25.45
C CYS A 19 -2.82 -20.42 25.29
N LEU A 20 -2.53 -19.15 25.59
CA LEU A 20 -3.46 -18.04 25.37
C LEU A 20 -3.74 -17.84 23.87
N TYR A 21 -2.70 -17.90 23.04
CA TYR A 21 -2.84 -17.83 21.59
C TYR A 21 -3.73 -18.96 21.04
N GLU A 22 -3.48 -20.21 21.44
CA GLU A 22 -4.27 -21.36 21.00
C GLU A 22 -5.72 -21.28 21.48
N ALA A 23 -5.95 -20.81 22.72
CA ALA A 23 -7.30 -20.61 23.22
C ALA A 23 -8.11 -19.64 22.34
N MET A 24 -7.50 -18.51 21.94
CA MET A 24 -8.13 -17.57 21.01
C MET A 24 -8.31 -18.18 19.61
N ARG A 25 -7.31 -18.92 19.11
CA ARG A 25 -7.38 -19.60 17.80
C ARG A 25 -8.50 -20.64 17.76
N LEU A 26 -8.63 -21.47 18.80
CA LEU A 26 -9.66 -22.50 18.89
C LEU A 26 -11.06 -21.88 18.94
N LYS A 27 -11.23 -20.77 19.65
CA LYS A 27 -12.50 -20.03 19.69
C LYS A 27 -12.86 -19.45 18.31
N ASP A 28 -11.87 -18.93 17.58
CA ASP A 28 -12.08 -18.49 16.20
C ASP A 28 -12.41 -19.66 15.27
N GLU A 29 -11.69 -20.77 15.38
CA GLU A 29 -11.94 -22.00 14.62
C GLU A 29 -13.36 -22.51 14.84
N GLU A 30 -13.82 -22.57 16.09
CA GLU A 30 -15.18 -22.98 16.46
C GLU A 30 -16.22 -22.11 15.76
N PHE A 31 -16.04 -20.79 15.75
CA PHE A 31 -16.95 -19.86 15.08
C PHE A 31 -16.90 -20.02 13.56
N LEU A 32 -15.70 -20.02 12.97
CA LEU A 32 -15.51 -20.00 11.51
C LEU A 32 -15.89 -21.32 10.82
N THR A 33 -16.04 -22.40 11.58
CA THR A 33 -16.45 -23.72 11.07
C THR A 33 -17.93 -23.99 11.23
N GLN A 34 -18.71 -23.07 11.81
CA GLN A 34 -20.17 -23.22 11.91
C GLN A 34 -20.82 -23.23 10.52
N PRO A 35 -21.88 -24.03 10.29
CA PRO A 35 -22.62 -24.01 9.04
C PRO A 35 -23.26 -22.64 8.75
N GLY A 36 -23.14 -22.18 7.51
CA GLY A 36 -23.79 -20.94 7.04
C GLY A 36 -23.11 -19.64 7.49
N VAL A 37 -21.87 -19.70 7.99
CA VAL A 37 -21.06 -18.51 8.27
C VAL A 37 -20.60 -17.86 6.97
N VAL A 38 -20.68 -16.54 6.92
CA VAL A 38 -20.09 -15.71 5.86
C VAL A 38 -18.80 -15.12 6.38
N ILE A 39 -17.72 -15.20 5.61
CA ILE A 39 -16.38 -14.73 6.00
C ILE A 39 -15.83 -13.75 4.96
N ALA A 40 -15.28 -12.64 5.42
CA ALA A 40 -14.41 -11.77 4.65
C ALA A 40 -12.97 -11.84 5.19
N LEU A 41 -12.00 -11.97 4.30
CA LEU A 41 -10.58 -11.92 4.62
C LEU A 41 -9.99 -10.57 4.25
N HIS A 42 -9.02 -10.12 5.05
CA HIS A 42 -8.26 -8.91 4.80
C HIS A 42 -6.80 -9.31 4.77
N ARG A 43 -6.08 -9.02 3.69
CA ARG A 43 -4.67 -9.41 3.52
C ARG A 43 -3.80 -8.20 3.22
N ASP A 44 -2.66 -8.14 3.88
CA ASP A 44 -1.62 -7.12 3.68
C ASP A 44 -0.23 -7.71 3.94
N GLU A 45 0.78 -7.18 3.26
CA GLU A 45 2.17 -7.62 3.37
C GLU A 45 3.07 -6.50 3.91
N ARG A 46 3.83 -6.81 4.96
CA ARG A 46 4.84 -5.90 5.49
C ARG A 46 6.12 -6.62 5.84
N ASN A 47 7.25 -6.13 5.33
CA ASN A 47 8.58 -6.70 5.57
C ASN A 47 8.64 -8.21 5.27
N ARG A 48 8.03 -8.68 4.17
CA ARG A 48 7.91 -10.11 3.82
C ARG A 48 7.08 -10.93 4.80
N VAL A 49 6.26 -10.32 5.65
CA VAL A 49 5.27 -11.01 6.47
C VAL A 49 3.89 -10.66 5.93
N ILE A 50 3.20 -11.68 5.45
CA ILE A 50 1.79 -11.60 5.07
C ILE A 50 0.98 -11.83 6.34
N GLN A 51 0.06 -10.92 6.64
CA GLN A 51 -0.93 -11.12 7.69
C GLN A 51 -2.31 -11.19 7.04
N CYS A 52 -3.09 -12.20 7.41
CA CYS A 52 -4.52 -12.23 7.09
C CYS A 52 -5.33 -12.02 8.36
N ASP A 53 -6.24 -11.06 8.31
CA ASP A 53 -7.30 -10.85 9.29
C ASP A 53 -8.62 -11.34 8.71
N PHE A 54 -9.62 -11.55 9.57
CA PHE A 54 -10.96 -11.95 9.15
C PHE A 54 -12.04 -11.15 9.86
N THR A 55 -13.19 -11.04 9.19
CA THR A 55 -14.49 -10.64 9.74
C THR A 55 -15.51 -11.68 9.31
N ALA A 56 -16.38 -12.12 10.22
CA ALA A 56 -17.31 -13.19 9.95
C ALA A 56 -18.64 -12.96 10.66
N ALA A 57 -19.72 -13.44 10.04
CA ALA A 57 -21.07 -13.42 10.60
C ALA A 57 -21.74 -14.79 10.44
N SER A 58 -22.32 -15.30 11.52
CA SER A 58 -23.07 -16.56 11.55
C SER A 58 -24.53 -16.36 11.14
N SER A 59 -25.29 -17.45 11.03
CA SER A 59 -26.71 -17.41 10.64
C SER A 59 -27.57 -16.65 11.63
N ASP A 60 -27.29 -16.73 12.93
CA ASP A 60 -27.95 -15.93 13.96
C ASP A 60 -27.51 -14.46 14.01
N LEU A 61 -26.73 -13.99 13.02
CA LEU A 61 -26.20 -12.63 12.91
C LEU A 61 -25.23 -12.25 14.05
N SER A 62 -24.68 -13.24 14.77
CA SER A 62 -23.55 -13.00 15.65
C SER A 62 -22.28 -12.76 14.81
N THR A 63 -21.36 -11.94 15.31
CA THR A 63 -20.17 -11.50 14.54
C THR A 63 -18.88 -11.84 15.27
N ARG A 64 -17.85 -12.19 14.51
CA ARG A 64 -16.50 -12.39 15.03
C ARG A 64 -15.46 -11.79 14.08
N SER A 65 -14.38 -11.26 14.64
CA SER A 65 -13.27 -10.74 13.85
C SER A 65 -11.96 -10.90 14.60
N GLY A 66 -10.85 -10.98 13.87
CA GLY A 66 -9.54 -11.15 14.47
C GLY A 66 -8.43 -11.37 13.46
N VAL A 67 -7.23 -11.66 13.96
CA VAL A 67 -6.09 -12.11 13.15
C VAL A 67 -6.24 -13.60 12.89
N LEU A 68 -6.31 -13.99 11.61
CA LEU A 68 -6.39 -15.40 11.22
C LEU A 68 -5.04 -16.09 11.44
N HIS A 69 -4.00 -15.60 10.76
CA HIS A 69 -2.61 -16.06 10.90
C HIS A 69 -1.62 -15.13 10.15
N CYS A 70 -0.31 -15.39 10.29
CA CYS A 70 0.73 -14.75 9.48
C CYS A 70 1.65 -15.79 8.80
N ALA A 71 2.19 -15.46 7.62
CA ALA A 71 3.17 -16.29 6.91
C ALA A 71 4.27 -15.43 6.28
N PHE A 72 5.41 -16.04 5.94
CA PHE A 72 6.45 -15.34 5.19
C PHE A 72 6.13 -15.29 3.70
N ASN A 73 6.28 -14.12 3.08
CA ASN A 73 6.21 -13.97 1.64
C ASN A 73 7.51 -14.49 1.00
N GLN A 74 7.39 -15.51 0.15
CA GLN A 74 8.50 -16.05 -0.65
C GLN A 74 8.83 -15.16 -1.88
N GLY A 75 8.08 -14.07 -2.07
CA GLY A 75 8.28 -13.06 -3.09
C GLY A 75 7.29 -13.17 -4.26
N GLY A 76 6.85 -12.01 -4.75
CA GLY A 76 5.92 -11.90 -5.87
C GLY A 76 4.51 -12.41 -5.57
N ALA A 77 3.62 -12.31 -6.55
CA ALA A 77 2.24 -12.78 -6.47
C ALA A 77 2.09 -14.26 -6.04
N ALA A 78 2.96 -15.15 -6.55
CA ALA A 78 2.92 -16.56 -6.21
C ALA A 78 3.27 -16.80 -4.73
N GLY A 79 4.22 -16.04 -4.17
CA GLY A 79 4.57 -16.08 -2.75
C GLY A 79 3.42 -15.60 -1.87
N VAL A 80 2.71 -14.55 -2.28
CA VAL A 80 1.50 -14.06 -1.60
C VAL A 80 0.40 -15.11 -1.58
N LEU A 81 0.11 -15.72 -2.73
CA LEU A 81 -0.91 -16.77 -2.85
C LEU A 81 -0.57 -17.99 -1.99
N GLN A 82 0.69 -18.42 -2.02
CA GLN A 82 1.17 -19.56 -1.23
C GLN A 82 1.11 -19.25 0.28
N GLY A 83 1.60 -18.09 0.70
CA GLY A 83 1.51 -17.64 2.09
C GLY A 83 0.06 -17.55 2.59
N THR A 84 -0.88 -17.12 1.74
CA THR A 84 -2.31 -17.11 2.07
C THR A 84 -2.85 -18.52 2.33
N LYS A 85 -2.45 -19.51 1.51
CA LYS A 85 -2.84 -20.91 1.70
C LYS A 85 -2.27 -21.47 3.01
N GLU A 86 -1.03 -21.12 3.32
CA GLU A 86 -0.36 -21.51 4.57
C GLU A 86 -1.06 -20.91 5.79
N ILE A 87 -1.45 -19.64 5.73
CA ILE A 87 -2.23 -18.97 6.79
C ILE A 87 -3.55 -19.72 7.05
N VAL A 88 -4.33 -19.99 6.01
CA VAL A 88 -5.61 -20.73 6.13
C VAL A 88 -5.39 -22.11 6.73
N ARG A 89 -4.36 -22.84 6.28
CA ARG A 89 -4.03 -24.17 6.81
C ARG A 89 -3.60 -24.10 8.27
N ALA A 90 -2.73 -23.16 8.62
CA ALA A 90 -2.21 -22.99 9.97
C ALA A 90 -3.33 -22.61 10.96
N ALA A 91 -4.29 -21.79 10.55
CA ALA A 91 -5.45 -21.44 11.36
C ALA A 91 -6.31 -22.65 11.75
N LEU A 92 -6.30 -23.72 10.95
CA LEU A 92 -7.10 -24.94 11.11
C LEU A 92 -6.26 -26.17 11.49
N THR A 93 -5.03 -25.95 11.93
CA THR A 93 -4.17 -27.02 12.42
C THR A 93 -4.51 -27.33 13.88
N SER A 94 -4.75 -28.60 14.20
CA SER A 94 -5.01 -29.06 15.57
C SER A 94 -3.77 -28.93 16.47
N LEU A 95 -3.97 -29.08 17.79
CA LEU A 95 -2.88 -29.07 18.77
C LEU A 95 -1.84 -30.19 18.53
N ASP A 96 -2.25 -31.27 17.86
CA ASP A 96 -1.42 -32.41 17.43
C ASP A 96 -0.77 -32.20 16.06
N LYS A 97 -0.82 -30.96 15.53
CA LYS A 97 -0.28 -30.58 14.22
C LYS A 97 -0.96 -31.26 13.03
N GLN A 98 -2.15 -31.82 13.20
CA GLN A 98 -2.93 -32.36 12.08
C GLN A 98 -3.85 -31.30 11.49
N VAL A 99 -3.86 -31.21 10.16
CA VAL A 99 -4.75 -30.30 9.44
C VAL A 99 -6.13 -30.93 9.33
N LYS A 100 -7.17 -30.21 9.78
CA LYS A 100 -8.56 -30.64 9.60
C LYS A 100 -9.01 -30.33 8.17
N HIS A 101 -8.68 -31.19 7.21
CA HIS A 101 -8.97 -30.96 5.78
C HIS A 101 -10.46 -30.68 5.46
N GLY A 102 -11.40 -31.29 6.20
CA GLY A 102 -12.83 -31.00 6.06
C GLY A 102 -13.17 -29.54 6.41
N SER A 103 -12.62 -29.04 7.52
CA SER A 103 -12.75 -27.65 7.97
C SER A 103 -12.08 -26.67 7.02
N GLU A 104 -10.96 -27.04 6.39
CA GLU A 104 -10.28 -26.21 5.40
C GLU A 104 -11.16 -25.93 4.18
N ASN A 105 -11.82 -26.97 3.66
CA ASN A 105 -12.74 -26.81 2.54
C ASN A 105 -14.01 -26.05 2.93
N ALA A 106 -14.53 -26.26 4.14
CA ALA A 106 -15.67 -25.50 4.65
C ALA A 106 -15.34 -24.01 4.77
N LEU A 107 -14.21 -23.66 5.39
CA LEU A 107 -13.74 -22.28 5.50
C LEU A 107 -13.56 -21.64 4.12
N ARG A 108 -12.92 -22.34 3.19
CA ARG A 108 -12.70 -21.82 1.82
C ARG A 108 -14.00 -21.52 1.07
N LYS A 109 -15.07 -22.29 1.34
CA LYS A 109 -16.42 -22.07 0.79
C LYS A 109 -17.18 -20.95 1.50
N ALA A 110 -16.94 -20.77 2.80
CA ALA A 110 -17.57 -19.73 3.62
C ALA A 110 -16.97 -18.34 3.42
N VAL A 111 -15.73 -18.26 2.94
CA VAL A 111 -15.11 -17.00 2.51
C VAL A 111 -15.85 -16.53 1.26
N GLU A 112 -16.36 -15.30 1.29
CA GLU A 112 -17.10 -14.67 0.18
C GLU A 112 -16.45 -13.36 -0.30
N LEU A 113 -15.62 -12.74 0.54
CA LEU A 113 -14.90 -11.51 0.23
C LEU A 113 -13.42 -11.62 0.61
N VAL A 114 -12.53 -11.07 -0.23
CA VAL A 114 -11.12 -10.84 0.11
C VAL A 114 -10.77 -9.40 -0.21
N CYS A 115 -10.36 -8.65 0.80
CA CYS A 115 -9.89 -7.27 0.69
C CYS A 115 -8.35 -7.27 0.72
N ILE A 116 -7.73 -6.72 -0.32
CA ILE A 116 -6.26 -6.72 -0.51
C ILE A 116 -5.78 -5.32 -0.83
N ASP A 117 -4.55 -4.93 -0.49
CA ASP A 117 -4.05 -3.63 -0.96
C ASP A 117 -3.91 -3.57 -2.51
N ALA A 118 -3.65 -2.38 -3.03
CA ALA A 118 -3.46 -2.18 -4.47
C ALA A 118 -2.03 -2.52 -4.94
N ALA A 119 -1.23 -3.24 -4.14
CA ALA A 119 0.12 -3.62 -4.56
C ALA A 119 0.03 -4.59 -5.76
N PRO A 120 0.90 -4.44 -6.78
CA PRO A 120 0.82 -5.26 -7.99
C PRO A 120 0.85 -6.76 -7.72
N ASP A 121 1.65 -7.20 -6.76
CA ASP A 121 1.77 -8.61 -6.39
C ASP A 121 0.50 -9.12 -5.68
N GLU A 122 -0.12 -8.30 -4.83
CA GLU A 122 -1.38 -8.60 -4.13
C GLU A 122 -2.54 -8.75 -5.12
N VAL A 123 -2.69 -7.76 -6.02
CA VAL A 123 -3.70 -7.78 -7.09
C VAL A 123 -3.50 -8.97 -8.02
N ALA A 124 -2.25 -9.26 -8.42
CA ALA A 124 -1.95 -10.41 -9.25
C ALA A 124 -2.25 -11.74 -8.52
N ALA A 125 -1.92 -11.85 -7.24
CA ALA A 125 -2.18 -13.04 -6.43
C ALA A 125 -3.67 -13.34 -6.28
N SER A 126 -4.51 -12.31 -6.10
CA SER A 126 -5.96 -12.49 -6.03
C SER A 126 -6.56 -12.92 -7.37
N ASN A 127 -6.13 -12.30 -8.48
CA ASN A 127 -6.53 -12.69 -9.83
C ASN A 127 -6.13 -14.13 -10.20
N GLU A 128 -4.91 -14.55 -9.81
CA GLU A 128 -4.40 -15.91 -10.04
C GLU A 128 -5.12 -16.96 -9.16
N GLY A 129 -5.68 -16.53 -8.03
CA GLY A 129 -6.39 -17.39 -7.08
C GLY A 129 -7.68 -18.04 -7.61
N HIS A 130 -8.13 -17.69 -8.83
CA HIS A 130 -9.31 -18.20 -9.56
C HIS A 130 -10.40 -18.74 -8.63
N ARG A 131 -11.33 -17.88 -8.23
CA ARG A 131 -12.52 -18.31 -7.49
C ARG A 131 -13.78 -17.80 -8.18
N PRO A 132 -14.75 -18.67 -8.48
CA PRO A 132 -15.97 -18.32 -9.24
C PRO A 132 -16.99 -17.46 -8.47
N SER A 133 -16.72 -17.06 -7.23
CA SER A 133 -17.70 -16.40 -6.35
C SER A 133 -17.23 -15.11 -5.67
N PHE A 134 -16.01 -14.62 -5.96
CA PHE A 134 -15.42 -13.49 -5.24
C PHE A 134 -15.41 -12.23 -6.10
N GLN A 135 -16.03 -11.16 -5.61
CA GLN A 135 -15.73 -9.81 -6.07
C GLN A 135 -14.46 -9.36 -5.34
N ASP A 136 -13.37 -9.15 -6.07
CA ASP A 136 -12.19 -8.47 -5.55
C ASP A 136 -12.57 -7.01 -5.31
N LEU A 137 -12.90 -6.64 -4.07
CA LEU A 137 -13.06 -5.23 -3.71
C LEU A 137 -11.67 -4.64 -3.43
N GLN A 138 -11.25 -3.71 -4.27
CA GLN A 138 -10.11 -2.87 -3.93
C GLN A 138 -10.49 -2.03 -2.69
N PRO A 139 -9.66 -2.00 -1.64
CA PRO A 139 -9.93 -1.26 -0.43
C PRO A 139 -10.02 0.21 -0.77
N TYR A 140 -11.01 0.86 -0.18
CA TYR A 140 -11.07 2.30 -0.16
C TYR A 140 -9.77 2.84 0.44
N THR A 141 -9.08 3.68 -0.32
CA THR A 141 -7.83 4.32 0.10
C THR A 141 -8.02 5.83 0.11
N PRO A 142 -8.71 6.40 1.12
CA PRO A 142 -8.92 7.85 1.20
C PRO A 142 -7.61 8.65 1.34
N ASN A 143 -6.48 7.97 1.60
CA ASN A 143 -5.13 8.54 1.55
C ASN A 143 -4.81 9.16 0.19
N LEU A 144 -5.45 8.66 -0.88
CA LEU A 144 -5.35 9.21 -2.22
C LEU A 144 -5.94 10.62 -2.33
N LEU A 145 -6.92 10.98 -1.49
CA LEU A 145 -7.56 12.31 -1.51
C LEU A 145 -6.52 13.40 -1.24
N ILE A 146 -5.67 13.25 -0.21
CA ILE A 146 -4.58 14.20 0.06
C ILE A 146 -3.48 14.08 -1.01
N ALA A 147 -3.10 12.84 -1.36
CA ALA A 147 -1.96 12.57 -2.22
C ALA A 147 -2.07 13.12 -3.63
N ARG A 148 -3.24 12.97 -4.23
CA ARG A 148 -3.49 13.36 -5.62
C ARG A 148 -3.84 14.84 -5.72
N SER A 149 -4.71 15.32 -4.83
CA SER A 149 -5.17 16.71 -4.85
C SER A 149 -4.05 17.73 -4.64
N TYR A 150 -3.04 17.41 -3.81
CA TYR A 150 -1.89 18.32 -3.63
C TYR A 150 -1.03 18.37 -4.88
N LYS A 151 -0.75 17.20 -5.49
CA LYS A 151 0.07 17.09 -6.71
C LYS A 151 -0.57 17.71 -7.95
N ALA A 152 -1.90 17.81 -7.97
CA ALA A 152 -2.63 18.49 -9.04
C ALA A 152 -2.36 20.01 -9.06
N SER A 153 -1.88 20.59 -7.96
CA SER A 153 -1.52 22.00 -7.85
C SER A 153 -0.04 22.18 -7.57
N ASP A 154 0.71 22.76 -8.52
CA ASP A 154 2.15 22.99 -8.35
C ASP A 154 2.47 23.86 -7.12
N PHE A 155 1.62 24.86 -6.86
CA PHE A 155 1.78 25.71 -5.69
C PHE A 155 1.57 24.95 -4.38
N LEU A 156 0.48 24.16 -4.27
CA LEU A 156 0.20 23.41 -3.05
C LEU A 156 1.21 22.28 -2.83
N ASP A 157 1.61 21.55 -3.89
CA ASP A 157 2.64 20.50 -3.79
C ASP A 157 3.98 21.10 -3.35
N GLN A 158 4.44 22.18 -4.00
CA GLN A 158 5.71 22.83 -3.66
C GLN A 158 5.70 23.39 -2.23
N LEU A 159 4.59 24.03 -1.82
CA LEU A 159 4.44 24.58 -0.50
C LEU A 159 4.45 23.48 0.57
N PHE A 160 3.65 22.43 0.39
CA PHE A 160 3.63 21.30 1.31
C PHE A 160 5.00 20.61 1.38
N ARG A 161 5.67 20.46 0.24
CA ARG A 161 6.98 19.81 0.18
C ARG A 161 8.07 20.57 0.90
N SER A 162 8.18 21.86 0.62
CA SER A 162 9.21 22.73 1.19
C SER A 162 9.08 22.91 2.70
N PHE A 163 7.85 22.93 3.23
CA PHE A 163 7.61 23.16 4.66
C PHE A 163 7.50 21.87 5.48
N VAL A 164 7.01 20.75 4.91
CA VAL A 164 6.64 19.55 5.69
C VAL A 164 7.28 18.25 5.21
N TRP A 165 7.36 18.02 3.89
CA TRP A 165 7.65 16.69 3.34
C TRP A 165 9.15 16.43 3.09
N ASP A 166 9.82 17.36 2.43
CA ASP A 166 11.15 17.12 1.89
C ASP A 166 12.17 16.94 3.01
N LYS A 167 13.23 16.17 2.75
CA LYS A 167 14.33 15.97 3.72
C LYS A 167 14.95 17.32 4.17
N ALA A 168 14.92 18.31 3.28
CA ALA A 168 15.40 19.66 3.50
C ALA A 168 14.39 20.57 4.22
N SER A 169 13.14 20.15 4.40
CA SER A 169 12.17 20.93 5.15
C SER A 169 12.55 21.03 6.63
N LEU A 170 12.30 22.18 7.24
CA LEU A 170 12.67 22.42 8.64
C LEU A 170 12.03 21.40 9.59
N VAL A 171 10.77 21.03 9.33
CA VAL A 171 10.04 20.01 10.10
C VAL A 171 10.78 18.67 10.09
N GLN A 172 11.27 18.22 8.93
CA GLN A 172 12.02 16.97 8.83
C GLN A 172 13.42 17.10 9.41
N ARG A 173 14.09 18.25 9.26
CA ARG A 173 15.39 18.51 9.91
C ARG A 173 15.26 18.40 11.43
N ILE A 174 14.23 19.03 12.02
CA ILE A 174 13.93 18.93 13.44
C ILE A 174 13.62 17.49 13.82
N GLU A 175 12.68 16.82 13.14
CA GLU A 175 12.29 15.46 13.53
C GLU A 175 13.45 14.45 13.47
N ASN A 176 14.39 14.61 12.55
CA ASN A 176 15.48 13.66 12.37
C ASN A 176 16.76 14.03 13.16
N SER A 177 16.79 15.17 13.87
CA SER A 177 17.93 15.60 14.68
C SER A 177 17.56 15.67 16.17
N PRO A 178 18.19 14.87 17.04
CA PRO A 178 17.98 14.94 18.49
C PRO A 178 18.24 16.35 19.06
N ILE A 179 19.26 17.03 18.56
CA ILE A 179 19.64 18.39 18.98
C ILE A 179 18.54 19.39 18.60
N PHE A 180 18.06 19.35 17.35
CA PHE A 180 17.04 20.29 16.91
C PHE A 180 15.68 20.01 17.55
N LYS A 181 15.37 18.75 17.90
CA LYS A 181 14.20 18.41 18.75
C LYS A 181 14.30 19.07 20.11
N MET A 182 15.46 19.01 20.75
CA MET A 182 15.70 19.64 22.04
C MET A 182 15.51 21.16 21.93
N TRP A 183 16.12 21.80 20.94
CA TRP A 183 15.93 23.25 20.70
C TRP A 183 14.47 23.61 20.42
N PHE A 184 13.75 22.81 19.65
CA PHE A 184 12.33 23.03 19.42
C PHE A 184 11.51 22.96 20.72
N GLN A 185 11.85 22.05 21.64
CA GLN A 185 11.19 21.97 22.94
C GLN A 185 11.54 23.16 23.85
N GLU A 186 12.78 23.65 23.79
CA GLU A 186 13.23 24.87 24.47
C GLU A 186 12.55 26.12 23.90
N CYS A 187 12.25 26.14 22.61
CA CYS A 187 11.63 27.28 21.95
C CYS A 187 10.10 27.35 22.08
N GLN A 188 9.44 26.26 22.47
CA GLN A 188 7.97 26.23 22.63
C GLN A 188 7.39 27.27 23.60
N PRO A 189 8.04 27.59 24.74
CA PRO A 189 7.58 28.66 25.63
C PRO A 189 7.55 30.05 24.99
N TYR A 190 8.29 30.29 23.90
CA TYR A 190 8.29 31.59 23.21
C TYR A 190 7.07 31.80 22.30
N ALA A 191 6.25 30.77 22.07
CA ALA A 191 5.01 30.96 21.32
C ALA A 191 4.01 31.77 22.15
N ARG A 192 3.54 32.87 21.57
CA ARG A 192 2.58 33.80 22.18
C ARG A 192 1.19 33.19 22.27
N ALA A 193 0.88 32.28 21.37
CA ALA A 193 -0.27 31.39 21.45
C ALA A 193 0.22 29.94 21.53
N THR A 194 -0.05 29.23 22.63
CA THR A 194 0.28 27.81 22.76
C THR A 194 -0.90 26.99 23.25
N LEU A 195 -0.88 25.72 22.87
CA LEU A 195 -1.60 24.68 23.59
C LEU A 195 -0.82 24.36 24.88
N ASP A 196 -1.54 24.14 26.00
CA ASP A 196 -0.93 23.86 27.32
C ASP A 196 -0.02 22.62 27.31
N ALA A 197 -0.26 21.70 26.36
CA ALA A 197 0.55 20.50 26.18
C ALA A 197 1.71 20.75 25.20
N ARG A 198 2.96 20.66 25.70
CA ARG A 198 4.17 20.71 24.86
C ARG A 198 4.22 19.54 23.87
N VAL A 199 4.55 19.85 22.62
CA VAL A 199 4.71 18.85 21.55
C VAL A 199 6.12 18.28 21.58
N ARG A 200 6.25 16.95 21.68
CA ARG A 200 7.56 16.29 21.76
C ARG A 200 8.14 15.84 20.42
N SER A 201 7.34 15.85 19.36
CA SER A 201 7.73 15.27 18.06
C SER A 201 6.98 15.94 16.91
N LEU A 202 7.60 15.96 15.73
CA LEU A 202 7.03 16.36 14.45
C LEU A 202 7.01 15.16 13.47
N LYS A 203 6.92 13.93 13.99
CA LYS A 203 7.04 12.71 13.20
C LYS A 203 5.94 12.57 12.15
N ALA A 204 6.37 12.21 10.96
CA ALA A 204 5.56 11.66 9.89
C ALA A 204 6.10 10.27 9.48
N ALA A 205 5.24 9.42 8.96
CA ALA A 205 5.59 8.16 8.32
C ALA A 205 5.55 8.37 6.79
N LYS A 206 6.71 8.56 6.16
CA LYS A 206 6.80 8.94 4.73
C LYS A 206 6.07 8.02 3.74
N HIS A 207 5.78 6.77 4.12
CA HIS A 207 5.02 5.83 3.30
C HIS A 207 3.51 6.08 3.32
N ARG A 208 2.99 6.94 4.22
CA ARG A 208 1.56 7.28 4.31
C ARG A 208 1.38 8.79 4.30
N MET A 209 0.84 9.33 3.23
CA MET A 209 0.66 10.78 3.10
C MET A 209 -0.25 11.37 4.18
N ALA A 210 -1.27 10.64 4.64
CA ALA A 210 -2.10 11.03 5.79
C ALA A 210 -1.33 11.15 7.12
N SER A 211 -0.17 10.49 7.26
CA SER A 211 0.66 10.66 8.45
C SER A 211 1.29 12.06 8.54
N HIS A 212 1.23 12.84 7.45
CA HIS A 212 1.71 14.21 7.40
C HIS A 212 0.68 15.25 7.85
N GLU A 213 -0.57 14.84 8.14
CA GLU A 213 -1.57 15.67 8.83
C GLU A 213 -0.98 16.25 10.12
N LYS A 214 -0.37 15.39 10.96
CA LYS A 214 0.20 15.78 12.26
C LYS A 214 1.33 16.81 12.17
N PRO A 215 2.41 16.60 11.38
CA PRO A 215 3.46 17.60 11.24
C PRO A 215 2.96 18.90 10.60
N LEU A 216 2.03 18.84 9.65
CA LEU A 216 1.43 20.05 9.07
C LEU A 216 0.63 20.85 10.12
N CYS A 217 -0.26 20.19 10.86
CA CYS A 217 -1.03 20.81 11.95
C CYS A 217 -0.11 21.42 13.02
N ARG A 218 0.95 20.69 13.41
CA ARG A 218 1.93 21.17 14.39
C ARG A 218 2.77 22.32 13.87
N LEU A 219 3.11 22.34 12.58
CA LEU A 219 3.78 23.49 11.97
C LEU A 219 2.93 24.74 12.11
N VAL A 220 1.62 24.64 11.84
CA VAL A 220 0.71 25.78 11.94
C VAL A 220 0.62 26.29 13.38
N LEU A 221 0.45 25.37 14.34
CA LEU A 221 0.30 25.71 15.75
C LEU A 221 1.59 26.24 16.41
N TYR A 222 2.76 25.83 15.92
CA TYR A 222 4.06 26.14 16.52
C TYR A 222 4.98 26.90 15.56
N ILE A 223 4.43 27.78 14.73
CA ILE A 223 5.22 28.52 13.74
C ILE A 223 6.29 29.42 14.38
N GLU A 224 5.99 30.13 15.48
CA GLU A 224 6.97 31.01 16.13
C GLU A 224 8.16 30.21 16.71
N PRO A 225 7.96 29.10 17.45
CA PRO A 225 9.04 28.23 17.88
C PRO A 225 9.86 27.69 16.70
N LEU A 226 9.22 27.37 15.57
CA LEU A 226 9.94 26.94 14.36
C LEU A 226 10.81 28.05 13.79
N ILE A 227 10.33 29.29 13.76
CA ILE A 227 11.13 30.45 13.34
C ILE A 227 12.34 30.62 14.26
N HIS A 228 12.17 30.53 15.58
CA HIS A 228 13.28 30.61 16.54
C HIS A 228 14.32 29.51 16.33
N VAL A 229 13.89 28.27 16.11
CA VAL A 229 14.81 27.16 15.79
C VAL A 229 15.54 27.42 14.49
N ALA A 230 14.87 27.90 13.43
CA ALA A 230 15.51 28.22 12.17
C ALA A 230 16.56 29.33 12.31
N LEU A 231 16.26 30.38 13.08
CA LEU A 231 17.22 31.45 13.37
C LEU A 231 18.43 30.92 14.16
N ARG A 232 18.19 30.07 15.15
CA ARG A 232 19.24 29.43 15.94
C ARG A 232 20.13 28.52 15.10
N ILE A 233 19.55 27.70 14.21
CA ILE A 233 20.32 26.87 13.26
C ILE A 233 21.22 27.76 12.40
N ARG A 234 20.73 28.88 11.89
CA ARG A 234 21.55 29.79 11.08
C ARG A 234 22.70 30.42 11.87
N ALA A 235 22.48 30.76 13.13
CA ALA A 235 23.49 31.35 14.00
C ALA A 235 24.56 30.33 14.40
N GLU A 236 24.14 29.14 14.86
CA GLU A 236 25.03 28.15 15.47
C GLU A 236 25.59 27.12 14.47
N ARG A 237 24.99 26.96 13.29
CA ARG A 237 25.36 25.94 12.28
C ARG A 237 25.65 26.57 10.91
N SER A 238 26.19 27.79 10.89
CA SER A 238 26.35 28.62 9.69
C SER A 238 27.13 27.96 8.54
N GLN A 239 28.03 27.03 8.85
CA GLN A 239 28.88 26.31 7.89
C GLN A 239 28.29 24.98 7.40
N GLU A 240 27.09 24.60 7.84
CA GLU A 240 26.45 23.33 7.48
C GLU A 240 25.27 23.54 6.53
N ASP A 241 24.98 22.53 5.68
CA ASP A 241 23.83 22.54 4.75
C ASP A 241 22.48 22.86 5.43
N VAL A 242 22.34 22.50 6.71
CA VAL A 242 21.13 22.76 7.50
C VAL A 242 20.86 24.26 7.70
N SER A 243 21.90 25.11 7.65
CA SER A 243 21.75 26.57 7.70
C SER A 243 21.14 27.11 6.40
N HIS A 244 21.50 26.54 5.25
CA HIS A 244 20.88 26.88 3.97
C HIS A 244 19.40 26.49 3.94
N ASP A 245 19.07 25.32 4.48
CA ASP A 245 17.68 24.87 4.58
C ASP A 245 16.85 25.74 5.53
N ALA A 246 17.39 26.12 6.68
CA ALA A 246 16.75 27.06 7.61
C ALA A 246 16.56 28.45 6.97
N SER A 247 17.54 28.92 6.19
CA SER A 247 17.43 30.17 5.44
C SER A 247 16.35 30.10 4.37
N ARG A 248 16.25 28.97 3.65
CA ARG A 248 15.20 28.73 2.65
C ARG A 248 13.81 28.74 3.29
N PHE A 249 13.63 28.10 4.45
CA PHE A 249 12.38 28.14 5.21
C PHE A 249 11.99 29.58 5.58
N LEU A 250 12.93 30.34 6.16
CA LEU A 250 12.68 31.72 6.58
C LEU A 250 12.42 32.66 5.39
N ALA A 251 13.03 32.42 4.23
CA ALA A 251 12.81 33.17 2.99
C ALA A 251 11.47 32.82 2.31
N ALA A 252 11.02 31.58 2.41
CA ALA A 252 9.74 31.14 1.87
C ALA A 252 8.55 31.55 2.75
N LEU A 253 8.78 31.79 4.05
CA LEU A 253 7.73 32.15 4.99
C LEU A 253 7.16 33.55 4.68
N SER A 254 5.84 33.62 4.53
CA SER A 254 5.05 34.83 4.27
C SER A 254 3.64 34.67 4.83
N ALA A 255 2.85 35.74 4.86
CA ALA A 255 1.44 35.67 5.28
C ALA A 255 0.63 34.72 4.38
N GLU A 256 0.83 34.78 3.06
CA GLU A 256 0.14 33.91 2.08
C GLU A 256 0.55 32.44 2.25
N SER A 257 1.86 32.16 2.34
CA SER A 257 2.33 30.77 2.49
C SER A 257 1.86 30.14 3.81
N TYR A 258 1.83 30.91 4.90
CA TYR A 258 1.38 30.42 6.20
C TYR A 258 -0.15 30.24 6.25
N LEU A 259 -0.93 31.18 5.70
CA LEU A 259 -2.38 31.05 5.59
C LEU A 259 -2.75 29.83 4.73
N GLN A 260 -2.07 29.63 3.60
CA GLN A 260 -2.31 28.45 2.77
C GLN A 260 -1.97 27.14 3.49
N LEU A 261 -0.87 27.08 4.24
CA LEU A 261 -0.53 25.90 5.07
C LEU A 261 -1.61 25.63 6.13
N ALA A 262 -2.23 26.67 6.69
CA ALA A 262 -3.32 26.54 7.64
C ALA A 262 -4.61 25.98 7.00
N LEU A 263 -4.96 26.45 5.80
CA LEU A 263 -6.06 25.88 5.02
C LEU A 263 -5.81 24.41 4.68
N LEU A 264 -4.59 24.06 4.27
CA LEU A 264 -4.19 22.67 4.03
C LEU A 264 -4.23 21.82 5.32
N ALA A 265 -3.95 22.41 6.49
CA ALA A 265 -4.08 21.71 7.77
C ALA A 265 -5.55 21.42 8.10
N ASP A 266 -6.45 22.39 7.89
CA ASP A 266 -7.89 22.15 8.03
C ASP A 266 -8.39 21.06 7.06
N ALA A 267 -7.95 21.10 5.80
CA ALA A 267 -8.27 20.08 4.80
C ALA A 267 -7.74 18.68 5.20
N ALA A 268 -6.50 18.59 5.66
CA ALA A 268 -5.89 17.34 6.08
C ALA A 268 -6.61 16.70 7.28
N VAL A 269 -7.16 17.51 8.20
CA VAL A 269 -7.97 17.00 9.31
C VAL A 269 -9.31 16.43 8.84
N GLU A 270 -9.99 17.10 7.89
CA GLU A 270 -11.24 16.57 7.33
C GLU A 270 -11.03 15.23 6.64
N VAL A 271 -9.99 15.12 5.81
CA VAL A 271 -9.65 13.85 5.16
C VAL A 271 -9.20 12.81 6.19
N GLY A 272 -8.45 13.23 7.21
CA GLY A 272 -8.02 12.40 8.34
C GLY A 272 -9.19 11.84 9.16
N ASP A 273 -10.31 12.56 9.23
CA ASP A 273 -11.53 12.10 9.89
C ASP A 273 -12.25 11.03 9.05
N LEU A 274 -12.42 11.25 7.73
CA LEU A 274 -12.97 10.23 6.82
C LEU A 274 -12.10 8.96 6.81
N LEU A 275 -10.77 9.14 6.79
CA LEU A 275 -9.82 8.05 6.92
C LEU A 275 -10.01 7.24 8.20
N ARG A 276 -10.30 7.89 9.33
CA ARG A 276 -10.51 7.16 10.59
C ARG A 276 -11.76 6.31 10.59
N VAL A 277 -12.79 6.72 9.86
CA VAL A 277 -14.00 5.90 9.63
C VAL A 277 -13.63 4.66 8.83
N ALA A 278 -12.95 4.82 7.68
CA ALA A 278 -12.49 3.70 6.85
C ALA A 278 -11.52 2.77 7.61
N ASP A 279 -10.64 3.34 8.45
CA ASP A 279 -9.65 2.63 9.26
C ASP A 279 -10.24 1.90 10.48
N ALA A 280 -11.54 2.02 10.77
CA ALA A 280 -12.15 1.33 11.91
C ALA A 280 -12.14 -0.21 11.74
N GLY A 281 -11.81 -0.71 10.54
CA GLY A 281 -11.63 -2.13 10.25
C GLY A 281 -12.92 -2.91 10.55
N ALA A 282 -12.82 -3.98 11.34
CA ALA A 282 -13.98 -4.75 11.80
C ALA A 282 -14.98 -3.96 12.68
N GLY A 283 -14.59 -2.78 13.18
CA GLY A 283 -15.48 -1.88 13.92
C GLY A 283 -16.16 -0.82 13.04
N MET A 284 -15.86 -0.79 11.74
CA MET A 284 -16.56 0.10 10.81
C MET A 284 -17.96 -0.45 10.53
N ASN A 285 -18.96 0.40 10.69
CA ASN A 285 -20.31 0.10 10.25
C ASN A 285 -20.46 0.48 8.78
N THR A 286 -20.45 -0.51 7.87
CA THR A 286 -20.50 -0.26 6.42
C THR A 286 -21.74 0.53 5.99
N ALA A 287 -22.85 0.45 6.74
CA ALA A 287 -24.06 1.22 6.48
C ALA A 287 -23.91 2.74 6.74
N GLU A 288 -22.89 3.15 7.51
CA GLU A 288 -22.58 4.55 7.79
C GLU A 288 -21.59 5.15 6.77
N LEU A 289 -21.02 4.33 5.86
CA LEU A 289 -19.98 4.79 4.94
C LEU A 289 -20.46 5.96 4.08
N ILE A 290 -21.59 5.81 3.39
CA ILE A 290 -22.13 6.85 2.51
C ILE A 290 -22.39 8.13 3.32
N THR A 291 -23.02 8.01 4.50
CA THR A 291 -23.28 9.16 5.36
C THR A 291 -21.97 9.88 5.72
N CYS A 292 -20.91 9.13 6.05
CA CYS A 292 -19.61 9.72 6.36
C CYS A 292 -18.96 10.40 5.16
N VAL A 293 -19.11 9.85 3.95
CA VAL A 293 -18.63 10.44 2.69
C VAL A 293 -19.38 11.72 2.36
N GLN A 294 -20.72 11.70 2.42
CA GLN A 294 -21.58 12.87 2.19
C GLN A 294 -21.34 13.96 3.23
N ASP A 295 -21.19 13.60 4.50
CA ASP A 295 -20.88 14.56 5.56
C ASP A 295 -19.48 15.16 5.36
N PHE A 296 -18.52 14.36 4.90
CA PHE A 296 -17.20 14.88 4.52
C PHE A 296 -17.31 15.89 3.38
N GLU A 297 -18.03 15.56 2.31
CA GLU A 297 -18.27 16.43 1.16
C GLU A 297 -18.92 17.75 1.57
N LYS A 298 -19.97 17.70 2.41
CA LYS A 298 -20.61 18.89 2.98
C LYS A 298 -19.62 19.75 3.77
N ARG A 299 -18.80 19.14 4.63
CA ARG A 299 -17.81 19.88 5.44
C ARG A 299 -16.76 20.56 4.58
N ILE A 300 -16.19 19.89 3.59
CA ILE A 300 -15.18 20.51 2.71
C ILE A 300 -15.79 21.58 1.80
N SER A 301 -17.05 21.42 1.39
CA SER A 301 -17.78 22.43 0.62
C SER A 301 -18.04 23.68 1.47
N TYR A 302 -18.59 23.51 2.67
CA TYR A 302 -18.76 24.62 3.61
C TYR A 302 -17.44 25.37 3.88
N LEU A 303 -16.36 24.63 4.15
CA LEU A 303 -15.07 25.23 4.46
C LEU A 303 -14.48 25.99 3.27
N PHE A 304 -14.39 25.37 2.11
CA PHE A 304 -13.55 25.85 1.01
C PHE A 304 -14.33 26.36 -0.21
N LEU A 305 -15.52 25.82 -0.49
CA LEU A 305 -16.37 26.36 -1.55
C LEU A 305 -17.02 27.66 -1.08
N HIS A 306 -17.59 27.65 0.12
CA HIS A 306 -18.36 28.77 0.68
C HIS A 306 -17.56 29.67 1.64
N GLY A 307 -16.25 29.43 1.80
CA GLY A 307 -15.38 30.25 2.63
C GLY A 307 -15.62 30.16 4.14
N GLY A 308 -16.43 29.20 4.61
CA GLY A 308 -16.75 28.99 6.03
C GLY A 308 -15.52 28.74 6.90
N VAL A 309 -14.37 28.38 6.29
CA VAL A 309 -13.08 28.21 6.97
C VAL A 309 -12.56 29.48 7.66
N PHE A 310 -12.97 30.67 7.21
CA PHE A 310 -12.56 31.93 7.83
C PHE A 310 -13.40 32.31 9.06
N SER A 311 -14.62 31.78 9.14
CA SER A 311 -15.54 32.01 10.26
C SER A 311 -15.49 30.89 11.31
N SER A 312 -15.04 29.70 10.91
CA SER A 312 -14.99 28.52 11.76
C SER A 312 -13.73 28.52 12.64
N SER A 313 -13.85 28.05 13.88
CA SER A 313 -12.68 27.80 14.71
C SER A 313 -11.84 26.66 14.11
N GLY A 314 -10.53 26.84 13.95
CA GLY A 314 -9.67 25.86 13.27
C GLY A 314 -8.23 26.35 13.10
N PHE A 315 -7.47 25.69 12.23
CA PHE A 315 -6.08 26.07 11.96
C PHE A 315 -5.98 27.40 11.24
N THR A 316 -6.92 27.67 10.33
CA THR A 316 -7.02 28.95 9.62
C THR A 316 -7.31 30.10 10.57
N ALA A 317 -8.28 29.94 11.48
CA ALA A 317 -8.54 30.94 12.53
C ALA A 317 -7.32 31.18 13.44
N TRP A 318 -6.60 30.11 13.78
CA TRP A 318 -5.34 30.22 14.52
C TRP A 318 -4.28 31.01 13.74
N ALA A 319 -4.07 30.68 12.47
CA ALA A 319 -3.10 31.35 11.63
C ALA A 319 -3.44 32.83 11.43
N LEU A 320 -4.73 33.18 11.26
CA LEU A 320 -5.20 34.57 11.22
C LEU A 320 -4.91 35.30 12.54
N HIS A 321 -5.09 34.64 13.69
CA HIS A 321 -4.74 35.23 14.99
C HIS A 321 -3.24 35.51 15.10
N VAL A 322 -2.39 34.56 14.71
CA VAL A 322 -0.92 34.72 14.71
C VAL A 322 -0.50 35.84 13.73
N LEU A 323 -1.06 35.87 12.53
CA LEU A 323 -0.72 36.86 11.50
C LEU A 323 -1.12 38.29 11.85
N ARG A 324 -2.03 38.52 12.80
CA ARG A 324 -2.32 39.87 13.29
C ARG A 324 -1.15 40.46 14.10
N GLN A 325 -0.29 39.60 14.62
CA GLN A 325 0.87 40.00 15.40
C GLN A 325 2.07 40.20 14.47
N ARG A 326 2.82 41.28 14.67
CA ARG A 326 4.05 41.54 13.90
C ARG A 326 5.20 40.72 14.49
N TYR A 327 5.95 40.07 13.61
CA TYR A 327 7.15 39.32 13.92
C TYR A 327 8.22 39.64 12.87
N SER A 328 9.35 40.20 13.30
CA SER A 328 10.42 40.65 12.39
C SER A 328 11.68 39.80 12.57
N PHE A 329 12.34 39.45 11.46
CA PHE A 329 13.61 38.72 11.48
C PHE A 329 14.44 38.99 10.22
N ALA A 330 15.77 38.88 10.34
CA ALA A 330 16.68 39.10 9.22
C ALA A 330 17.03 37.78 8.50
N VAL A 331 16.93 37.76 7.16
CA VAL A 331 17.37 36.66 6.30
C VAL A 331 18.32 37.20 5.24
N ALA A 332 19.56 36.68 5.19
CA ALA A 332 20.58 37.12 4.23
C ALA A 332 20.74 38.65 4.14
N GLY A 333 20.75 39.34 5.29
CA GLY A 333 20.88 40.81 5.36
C GLY A 333 19.61 41.60 5.08
N THR A 334 18.52 40.94 4.64
CA THR A 334 17.22 41.59 4.43
C THR A 334 16.32 41.42 5.66
N GLN A 335 15.81 42.53 6.19
CA GLN A 335 14.76 42.47 7.23
C GLN A 335 13.45 42.00 6.60
N ARG A 336 12.85 40.96 7.18
CA ARG A 336 11.56 40.43 6.76
C ARG A 336 10.56 40.55 7.89
N GLU A 337 9.31 40.73 7.50
CA GLU A 337 8.19 40.84 8.43
C GLU A 337 7.20 39.72 8.15
N PHE A 338 6.74 39.11 9.24
CA PHE A 338 5.75 38.06 9.27
C PHE A 338 4.60 38.53 10.16
N GLY A 339 3.43 38.70 9.55
CA GLY A 339 2.25 39.24 10.21
C GLY A 339 2.31 40.75 10.48
N GLY A 340 1.20 41.30 10.95
CA GLY A 340 0.96 42.70 11.20
C GLY A 340 -0.55 43.01 11.24
N PRO A 341 -0.96 44.19 11.73
CA PRO A 341 -2.38 44.51 11.96
C PRO A 341 -3.27 44.41 10.71
N GLN A 342 -2.70 44.62 9.53
CA GLN A 342 -3.38 44.59 8.23
C GLN A 342 -3.16 43.27 7.48
N LEU A 343 -2.48 42.28 8.07
CA LEU A 343 -2.15 41.00 7.43
C LEU A 343 -2.97 39.84 8.01
N PRO A 344 -3.39 38.87 7.17
CA PRO A 344 -3.32 38.89 5.71
C PRO A 344 -4.40 39.83 5.12
N GLY A 345 -4.06 40.57 4.07
CA GLY A 345 -5.04 41.38 3.34
C GLY A 345 -6.08 40.52 2.63
N GLU A 346 -7.25 41.09 2.32
CA GLU A 346 -8.37 40.35 1.69
C GLU A 346 -7.98 39.70 0.36
N ALA A 347 -7.17 40.37 -0.47
CA ALA A 347 -6.66 39.80 -1.71
C ALA A 347 -5.85 38.50 -1.49
N VAL A 348 -5.12 38.38 -0.37
CA VAL A 348 -4.39 37.15 -0.03
C VAL A 348 -5.37 36.06 0.38
N LYS A 349 -6.39 36.40 1.18
CA LYS A 349 -7.43 35.43 1.59
C LYS A 349 -8.17 34.88 0.38
N GLU A 350 -8.55 35.74 -0.56
CA GLU A 350 -9.26 35.36 -1.79
C GLU A 350 -8.40 34.43 -2.65
N ARG A 351 -7.12 34.77 -2.90
CA ARG A 351 -6.21 33.88 -3.65
C ARG A 351 -6.06 32.52 -2.97
N CYS A 352 -5.90 32.51 -1.64
CA CYS A 352 -5.78 31.27 -0.88
C CYS A 352 -7.07 30.42 -0.94
N LEU A 353 -8.24 31.05 -0.86
CA LEU A 353 -9.53 30.39 -0.98
C LEU A 353 -9.74 29.82 -2.39
N ARG A 354 -9.46 30.60 -3.44
CA ARG A 354 -9.56 30.15 -4.85
C ARG A 354 -8.72 28.91 -5.14
N ARG A 355 -7.50 28.83 -4.59
CA ARG A 355 -6.68 27.60 -4.67
C ARG A 355 -7.34 26.42 -3.94
N MET A 356 -7.99 26.67 -2.80
CA MET A 356 -8.73 25.61 -2.09
C MET A 356 -10.03 25.21 -2.80
N GLN A 357 -10.66 26.09 -3.57
CA GLN A 357 -11.80 25.75 -4.43
C GLN A 357 -11.37 24.86 -5.60
N ALA A 358 -10.22 25.15 -6.23
CA ALA A 358 -9.62 24.26 -7.23
C ALA A 358 -9.25 22.88 -6.62
N TRP A 359 -8.67 22.89 -5.41
CA TRP A 359 -8.41 21.66 -4.66
C TRP A 359 -9.69 20.86 -4.36
N HIS A 360 -10.75 21.52 -3.91
CA HIS A 360 -12.06 20.90 -3.60
C HIS A 360 -12.62 20.17 -4.83
N LYS A 361 -12.55 20.79 -6.01
CA LYS A 361 -12.98 20.15 -7.26
C LYS A 361 -12.22 18.86 -7.56
N VAL A 362 -10.90 18.86 -7.43
CA VAL A 362 -10.08 17.65 -7.62
C VAL A 362 -10.42 16.61 -6.57
N VAL A 363 -10.58 17.01 -5.30
CA VAL A 363 -10.94 16.09 -4.22
C VAL A 363 -12.29 15.43 -4.44
N ASN A 364 -13.32 16.15 -4.90
CA ASN A 364 -14.61 15.54 -5.22
C ASN A 364 -14.50 14.53 -6.36
N SER A 365 -13.75 14.85 -7.42
CA SER A 365 -13.50 13.89 -8.51
C SER A 365 -12.81 12.61 -8.02
N VAL A 366 -11.81 12.74 -7.14
CA VAL A 366 -11.15 11.59 -6.50
C VAL A 366 -12.09 10.87 -5.54
N LEU A 367 -12.96 11.58 -4.81
CA LEU A 367 -13.91 11.01 -3.86
C LEU A 367 -14.89 10.07 -4.57
N HIS A 368 -15.54 10.52 -5.65
CA HIS A 368 -16.45 9.68 -6.43
C HIS A 368 -15.74 8.54 -7.19
N ALA A 369 -14.45 8.71 -7.50
CA ALA A 369 -13.64 7.64 -8.09
C ALA A 369 -13.10 6.63 -7.07
N VAL A 370 -13.19 6.95 -5.78
CA VAL A 370 -12.84 6.05 -4.68
C VAL A 370 -14.11 5.42 -4.10
N PHE A 371 -15.20 6.18 -3.95
CA PHE A 371 -16.47 5.74 -3.40
C PHE A 371 -17.61 5.95 -4.41
N PRO A 372 -17.72 5.10 -5.45
CA PRO A 372 -18.82 5.19 -6.39
C PRO A 372 -20.13 4.80 -5.70
N ASP A 373 -21.20 5.57 -5.93
CA ASP A 373 -22.53 5.31 -5.35
C ASP A 373 -23.14 3.98 -5.84
N TRP A 374 -22.64 3.48 -6.96
CA TRP A 374 -23.06 2.20 -7.54
C TRP A 374 -22.34 0.98 -6.95
N GLU A 375 -21.35 1.15 -6.05
CA GLU A 375 -20.68 -0.01 -5.44
C GLU A 375 -21.54 -0.73 -4.40
N LEU A 376 -21.20 -2.00 -4.16
CA LEU A 376 -21.94 -2.86 -3.23
C LEU A 376 -21.88 -2.34 -1.77
N ALA A 377 -20.72 -1.81 -1.36
CA ALA A 377 -20.56 -1.29 -0.01
C ALA A 377 -21.48 -0.10 0.28
N ALA A 378 -21.62 0.78 -0.72
CA ALA A 378 -22.56 1.89 -0.69
C ALA A 378 -24.00 1.38 -0.47
N ALA A 379 -24.39 0.30 -1.14
CA ALA A 379 -25.74 -0.24 -1.04
C ALA A 379 -26.15 -0.70 0.37
N PHE A 380 -25.19 -1.03 1.26
CA PHE A 380 -25.49 -1.35 2.66
C PHE A 380 -26.05 -0.19 3.48
N HIS A 381 -26.03 1.04 2.96
CA HIS A 381 -26.63 2.21 3.61
C HIS A 381 -28.10 2.01 3.99
N VAL A 382 -28.83 1.16 3.26
CA VAL A 382 -30.23 0.82 3.56
C VAL A 382 -30.45 0.18 4.94
N PHE A 383 -29.40 -0.37 5.55
CA PHE A 383 -29.44 -0.96 6.88
C PHE A 383 -29.17 0.03 8.02
N ALA A 384 -28.89 1.30 7.71
CA ALA A 384 -28.73 2.29 8.74
C ALA A 384 -30.05 2.52 9.49
N LEU A 385 -30.00 2.65 10.81
CA LEU A 385 -31.19 2.76 11.69
C LEU A 385 -31.43 4.16 12.27
N ASP A 386 -30.49 5.08 12.10
CA ASP A 386 -30.61 6.50 12.45
C ASP A 386 -31.43 7.32 11.42
N GLY A 387 -31.65 8.62 11.66
CA GLY A 387 -32.32 9.50 10.68
C GLY A 387 -33.80 9.20 10.36
N PRO A 388 -34.41 9.96 9.42
CA PRO A 388 -35.83 9.83 9.07
C PRO A 388 -36.15 8.48 8.40
N GLU A 389 -37.36 7.97 8.62
CA GLU A 389 -37.81 6.67 8.12
C GLU A 389 -37.99 6.66 6.60
N ASP A 390 -38.59 7.72 6.07
CA ASP A 390 -38.96 7.81 4.65
C ASP A 390 -37.75 7.78 3.71
N ALA A 391 -36.60 8.32 4.14
CA ALA A 391 -35.40 8.39 3.32
C ALA A 391 -34.79 7.00 3.01
N ARG A 392 -35.15 5.96 3.77
CA ARG A 392 -34.55 4.62 3.68
C ARG A 392 -35.54 3.54 3.31
N ARG A 393 -36.79 3.93 3.04
CA ARG A 393 -37.83 3.03 2.59
C ARG A 393 -37.68 2.82 1.08
N PRO A 394 -37.53 1.58 0.59
CA PRO A 394 -37.55 1.33 -0.84
C PRO A 394 -38.92 1.69 -1.39
N THR A 395 -38.99 2.82 -2.09
CA THR A 395 -40.14 3.26 -2.88
C THR A 395 -39.77 3.24 -4.35
N PRO A 396 -40.72 3.00 -5.27
CA PRO A 396 -40.42 2.96 -6.70
C PRO A 396 -39.69 4.22 -7.18
N GLY A 397 -38.51 4.06 -7.77
CA GLY A 397 -37.64 5.12 -8.26
C GLY A 397 -36.68 5.73 -7.22
N SER A 398 -36.76 5.32 -5.94
CA SER A 398 -35.88 5.86 -4.89
C SER A 398 -34.45 5.29 -4.94
N GLU A 399 -33.47 6.03 -4.43
CA GLU A 399 -32.10 5.52 -4.24
C GLU A 399 -32.06 4.28 -3.32
N ALA A 400 -32.93 4.25 -2.29
CA ALA A 400 -33.06 3.08 -1.43
C ALA A 400 -33.46 1.82 -2.23
N GLU A 401 -34.41 1.93 -3.16
CA GLU A 401 -34.78 0.82 -4.04
C GLU A 401 -33.62 0.36 -4.92
N LYS A 402 -32.88 1.29 -5.53
CA LYS A 402 -31.67 0.95 -6.32
C LYS A 402 -30.66 0.17 -5.50
N HIS A 403 -30.36 0.63 -4.28
CA HIS A 403 -29.46 -0.08 -3.37
C HIS A 403 -29.99 -1.49 -3.01
N PHE A 404 -31.29 -1.64 -2.78
CA PHE A 404 -31.89 -2.96 -2.52
C PHE A 404 -31.80 -3.90 -3.71
N LEU A 405 -32.14 -3.43 -4.92
CA LEU A 405 -32.04 -4.21 -6.14
C LEU A 405 -30.59 -4.66 -6.38
N ARG A 406 -29.62 -3.79 -6.06
CA ARG A 406 -28.20 -4.11 -6.17
C ARG A 406 -27.79 -5.21 -5.20
N LEU A 407 -28.20 -5.12 -3.92
CA LEU A 407 -27.93 -6.16 -2.92
C LEU A 407 -28.60 -7.49 -3.31
N ALA A 408 -29.85 -7.44 -3.78
CA ALA A 408 -30.58 -8.63 -4.22
C ALA A 408 -29.88 -9.30 -5.41
N LYS A 409 -29.48 -8.52 -6.42
CA LYS A 409 -28.75 -9.02 -7.58
C LYS A 409 -27.39 -9.61 -7.20
N ALA A 410 -26.61 -8.88 -6.40
CA ALA A 410 -25.27 -9.30 -5.99
C ALA A 410 -25.27 -10.61 -5.19
N PHE A 411 -26.28 -10.81 -4.34
CA PHE A 411 -26.39 -11.98 -3.47
C PHE A 411 -27.36 -13.05 -3.99
N GLN A 412 -27.87 -12.87 -5.22
CA GLN A 412 -28.80 -13.81 -5.87
C GLN A 412 -30.05 -14.08 -5.01
N LEU A 413 -30.60 -13.02 -4.41
CA LEU A 413 -31.80 -13.06 -3.58
C LEU A 413 -33.02 -12.58 -4.38
N ASP A 414 -34.21 -13.07 -4.03
CA ASP A 414 -35.45 -12.52 -4.55
C ASP A 414 -35.67 -11.11 -4.00
N ALA A 415 -35.70 -10.11 -4.90
CA ALA A 415 -35.79 -8.72 -4.52
C ALA A 415 -37.13 -8.38 -3.82
N GLY A 416 -38.23 -8.97 -4.28
CA GLY A 416 -39.56 -8.75 -3.69
C GLY A 416 -39.62 -9.26 -2.25
N GLU A 417 -39.10 -10.46 -2.03
CA GLU A 417 -39.03 -11.09 -0.72
C GLU A 417 -38.10 -10.31 0.23
N LEU A 418 -36.93 -9.89 -0.24
CA LEU A 418 -36.00 -9.10 0.56
C LEU A 418 -36.65 -7.78 1.04
N VAL A 419 -37.30 -7.04 0.14
CA VAL A 419 -38.00 -5.79 0.47
C VAL A 419 -39.13 -6.04 1.46
N ARG A 420 -39.94 -7.09 1.23
CA ARG A 420 -41.05 -7.45 2.12
C ARG A 420 -40.58 -7.78 3.53
N GLN A 421 -39.52 -8.59 3.66
CA GLN A 421 -38.94 -8.97 4.95
C GLN A 421 -38.31 -7.77 5.66
N LEU A 422 -37.65 -6.88 4.91
CA LEU A 422 -37.10 -5.63 5.45
C LEU A 422 -38.21 -4.77 6.06
N LEU A 423 -39.25 -4.43 5.29
CA LEU A 423 -40.33 -3.54 5.75
C LEU A 423 -41.00 -4.09 7.01
N ALA A 424 -41.13 -5.42 7.13
CA ALA A 424 -41.68 -6.07 8.32
C ALA A 424 -40.76 -6.02 9.56
N THR A 425 -39.45 -5.85 9.38
CA THR A 425 -38.42 -6.00 10.43
C THR A 425 -37.75 -4.67 10.80
N GLN A 426 -37.76 -3.68 9.90
CA GLN A 426 -37.09 -2.39 10.06
C GLN A 426 -37.62 -1.57 11.24
N VAL A 427 -38.95 -1.49 11.40
CA VAL A 427 -39.58 -0.76 12.52
C VAL A 427 -39.18 -1.36 13.88
N PRO A 428 -39.27 -2.69 14.10
CA PRO A 428 -38.70 -3.33 15.29
C PRO A 428 -37.21 -3.02 15.50
N ALA A 429 -36.38 -3.13 14.46
CA ALA A 429 -34.95 -2.87 14.55
C ALA A 429 -34.66 -1.43 15.00
N ARG A 430 -35.35 -0.44 14.43
CA ARG A 430 -35.25 0.97 14.84
C ARG A 430 -35.66 1.19 16.29
N ARG A 431 -36.77 0.59 16.74
CA ARG A 431 -37.21 0.69 18.14
C ARG A 431 -36.19 0.10 19.11
N ILE A 432 -35.64 -1.06 18.78
CA ILE A 432 -34.57 -1.70 19.56
C ILE A 432 -33.34 -0.80 19.62
N PHE A 433 -32.90 -0.27 18.46
CA PHE A 433 -31.78 0.65 18.38
C PHE A 433 -32.00 1.90 19.25
N ALA A 434 -33.15 2.57 19.11
CA ALA A 434 -33.51 3.75 19.89
C ALA A 434 -33.53 3.47 21.41
N SER A 435 -34.02 2.30 21.83
CA SER A 435 -34.02 1.89 23.24
C SER A 435 -32.62 1.61 23.80
N ARG A 436 -31.66 1.29 22.94
CA ARG A 436 -30.27 0.96 23.29
C ARG A 436 -29.29 2.12 23.07
N CYS A 437 -29.73 3.27 22.55
CA CYS A 437 -28.85 4.41 22.26
C CYS A 437 -28.10 4.96 23.49
N SER A 438 -28.46 4.62 24.73
CA SER A 438 -27.66 4.92 25.92
C SER A 438 -26.36 4.10 25.99
N GLU A 439 -26.28 2.96 25.31
CA GLU A 439 -25.08 2.13 25.14
C GLU A 439 -24.39 2.52 23.82
N ALA A 440 -23.73 3.69 23.82
CA ALA A 440 -23.18 4.39 22.65
C ALA A 440 -22.15 3.63 21.77
N SER A 441 -21.96 2.32 21.96
CA SER A 441 -20.98 1.49 21.25
C SER A 441 -21.56 0.33 20.44
N ALA A 442 -22.88 0.11 20.43
CA ALA A 442 -23.44 -1.14 19.90
C ALA A 442 -23.55 -1.23 18.35
N GLY A 443 -23.48 -0.13 17.59
CA GLY A 443 -23.70 -0.16 16.13
C GLY A 443 -25.11 -0.65 15.72
N PHE A 444 -25.41 -0.76 14.42
CA PHE A 444 -26.74 -1.21 13.97
C PHE A 444 -26.92 -2.73 14.01
N GLY A 445 -25.84 -3.50 13.93
CA GLY A 445 -25.86 -4.96 13.84
C GLY A 445 -26.64 -5.66 14.95
N PRO A 446 -26.37 -5.38 16.25
CA PRO A 446 -27.09 -6.01 17.35
C PRO A 446 -28.59 -5.71 17.36
N ALA A 447 -29.01 -4.53 16.88
CA ALA A 447 -30.43 -4.19 16.77
C ALA A 447 -31.12 -5.00 15.66
N TRP A 448 -30.44 -5.16 14.51
CA TRP A 448 -30.90 -6.04 13.43
C TRP A 448 -30.95 -7.51 13.85
N ALA A 449 -29.90 -8.02 14.51
CA ALA A 449 -29.84 -9.39 15.01
C ALA A 449 -31.02 -9.70 15.94
N GLN A 450 -31.29 -8.81 16.88
CA GLN A 450 -32.42 -8.98 17.80
C GLN A 450 -33.78 -8.88 17.08
N ALA A 451 -33.94 -7.95 16.12
CA ALA A 451 -35.18 -7.82 15.36
C ALA A 451 -35.48 -9.08 14.52
N VAL A 452 -34.46 -9.62 13.85
CA VAL A 452 -34.54 -10.87 13.08
C VAL A 452 -34.89 -12.04 14.00
N TRP A 453 -34.24 -12.15 15.16
CA TRP A 453 -34.55 -13.18 16.16
C TRP A 453 -36.00 -13.12 16.64
N HIS A 454 -36.52 -11.93 16.91
CA HIS A 454 -37.94 -11.75 17.28
C HIS A 454 -38.88 -12.16 16.14
N ALA A 455 -38.56 -11.80 14.89
CA ALA A 455 -39.35 -12.18 13.72
C ALA A 455 -39.38 -13.71 13.53
N GLN A 456 -38.23 -14.39 13.69
CA GLN A 456 -38.15 -15.86 13.64
C GLN A 456 -38.98 -16.52 14.74
N LYS A 457 -38.92 -16.00 15.98
CA LYS A 457 -39.74 -16.50 17.09
C LYS A 457 -41.24 -16.37 16.83
N LEU A 458 -41.65 -15.38 16.06
CA LEU A 458 -43.04 -15.17 15.63
C LEU A 458 -43.40 -15.96 14.36
N GLY A 459 -42.53 -16.83 13.86
CA GLY A 459 -42.74 -17.62 12.64
C GLY A 459 -42.75 -16.78 11.37
N ARG A 460 -42.21 -15.55 11.39
CA ARG A 460 -42.16 -14.69 10.20
C ARG A 460 -40.96 -15.07 9.32
N PRO A 461 -41.14 -15.12 7.99
CA PRO A 461 -40.04 -15.37 7.07
C PRO A 461 -39.05 -14.20 7.11
N VAL A 462 -37.77 -14.52 7.25
CA VAL A 462 -36.65 -13.54 7.27
C VAL A 462 -35.40 -14.04 6.55
N ALA A 463 -35.49 -15.15 5.82
CA ALA A 463 -34.31 -15.83 5.27
C ALA A 463 -33.50 -14.97 4.28
N ALA A 464 -34.18 -14.20 3.42
CA ALA A 464 -33.52 -13.33 2.44
C ALA A 464 -32.85 -12.13 3.12
N LEU A 465 -33.56 -11.49 4.05
CA LEU A 465 -33.04 -10.38 4.86
C LEU A 465 -31.86 -10.84 5.72
N GLN A 466 -31.97 -11.99 6.38
CA GLN A 466 -30.92 -12.59 7.19
C GLN A 466 -29.68 -12.87 6.34
N ALA A 467 -29.83 -13.51 5.17
CA ALA A 467 -28.72 -13.76 4.25
C ALA A 467 -28.02 -12.46 3.80
N CYS A 468 -28.77 -11.38 3.60
CA CYS A 468 -28.21 -10.07 3.25
C CYS A 468 -27.49 -9.41 4.45
N LEU A 469 -28.11 -9.44 5.64
CA LEU A 469 -27.55 -8.90 6.88
C LEU A 469 -26.28 -9.63 7.33
N GLN A 470 -26.17 -10.94 7.12
CA GLN A 470 -24.94 -11.69 7.36
C GLN A 470 -23.76 -11.10 6.57
N ARG A 471 -23.98 -10.78 5.29
CA ARG A 471 -22.95 -10.19 4.42
C ARG A 471 -22.63 -8.77 4.82
N TYR A 472 -23.65 -7.97 5.16
CA TYR A 472 -23.45 -6.63 5.73
C TYR A 472 -22.55 -6.66 6.98
N LEU A 473 -22.77 -7.61 7.88
CA LEU A 473 -22.00 -7.75 9.12
C LEU A 473 -20.61 -8.36 8.92
N ALA A 474 -20.44 -9.23 7.91
CA ALA A 474 -19.17 -9.86 7.60
C ALA A 474 -18.26 -8.97 6.73
N PHE A 475 -18.82 -8.18 5.81
CA PHE A 475 -18.05 -7.45 4.81
C PHE A 475 -17.47 -6.16 5.40
N ALA A 476 -16.18 -6.20 5.72
CA ALA A 476 -15.37 -5.00 5.90
C ALA A 476 -14.67 -4.64 4.58
N ILE A 477 -14.64 -3.35 4.28
CA ILE A 477 -14.37 -2.81 2.95
C ILE A 477 -13.04 -2.03 2.88
N SER A 478 -12.20 -2.16 3.91
CA SER A 478 -10.92 -1.49 3.99
C SER A 478 -9.87 -2.36 4.68
N THR A 479 -8.69 -2.44 4.07
CA THR A 479 -7.49 -3.04 4.66
C THR A 479 -6.76 -2.10 5.62
N CYS A 480 -7.17 -0.84 5.77
CA CYS A 480 -6.42 0.13 6.58
C CYS A 480 -6.40 -0.21 8.09
N GLY A 481 -7.30 -1.09 8.56
CA GLY A 481 -7.22 -1.68 9.89
C GLY A 481 -5.95 -2.52 10.10
N LEU A 482 -5.53 -3.31 9.11
CA LEU A 482 -4.29 -4.12 9.14
C LEU A 482 -3.07 -3.23 9.29
N GLU A 483 -3.03 -2.14 8.53
CA GLU A 483 -1.96 -1.14 8.55
C GLU A 483 -1.71 -0.54 9.95
N ARG A 484 -2.77 -0.35 10.74
CA ARG A 484 -2.70 0.11 12.13
C ARG A 484 -2.28 -1.00 13.07
N ARG A 485 -2.78 -2.22 12.86
CA ARG A 485 -2.40 -3.42 13.62
C ARG A 485 -0.90 -3.66 13.48
N PHE A 486 -0.34 -3.64 12.26
CA PHE A 486 1.11 -3.69 12.04
C PHE A 486 1.87 -2.58 12.76
N SER A 487 1.33 -1.37 12.79
CA SER A 487 1.98 -0.24 13.48
C SER A 487 1.97 -0.41 14.99
N ARG A 488 0.87 -0.92 15.56
CA ARG A 488 0.73 -1.26 16.98
C ARG A 488 1.66 -2.41 17.36
N GLN A 489 1.71 -3.46 16.54
CA GLN A 489 2.62 -4.59 16.68
C GLN A 489 4.08 -4.13 16.66
N ALA A 490 4.49 -3.37 15.64
CA ALA A 490 5.85 -2.84 15.54
C ALA A 490 6.25 -1.96 16.76
N TRP A 491 5.31 -1.17 17.28
CA TRP A 491 5.55 -0.39 18.49
C TRP A 491 5.70 -1.27 19.74
N SER A 492 4.83 -2.26 19.91
CA SER A 492 4.84 -3.16 21.07
C SER A 492 5.99 -4.16 21.05
N PHE A 493 6.46 -4.58 19.87
CA PHE A 493 7.50 -5.61 19.74
C PHE A 493 8.92 -5.04 19.88
N GLY A 494 9.12 -3.76 19.56
CA GLY A 494 10.44 -3.12 19.52
C GLY A 494 11.30 -3.56 18.33
N LYS A 495 12.42 -2.88 18.07
CA LYS A 495 13.30 -3.15 16.91
C LYS A 495 13.98 -4.53 16.95
N SER A 496 14.17 -5.11 18.14
CA SER A 496 14.80 -6.43 18.30
C SER A 496 13.88 -7.60 17.91
N ALA A 497 12.62 -7.32 17.53
CA ALA A 497 11.65 -8.33 17.16
C ALA A 497 11.76 -8.83 15.71
N ASP A 498 12.53 -8.16 14.87
CA ASP A 498 12.78 -8.57 13.48
C ASP A 498 13.50 -9.94 13.39
N HIS A 499 14.06 -10.42 14.51
CA HIS A 499 14.71 -11.75 14.64
C HIS A 499 13.86 -12.77 15.43
N GLN A 500 12.61 -12.47 15.76
CA GLN A 500 11.74 -13.43 16.46
C GLN A 500 11.22 -14.51 15.51
N SER A 501 10.97 -15.72 16.04
CA SER A 501 10.34 -16.79 15.26
C SER A 501 8.93 -16.38 14.83
N LEU A 502 8.49 -16.84 13.64
CA LEU A 502 7.16 -16.58 13.11
C LEU A 502 6.05 -16.98 14.10
N ALA A 503 6.22 -18.12 14.79
CA ALA A 503 5.27 -18.59 15.80
C ALA A 503 5.07 -17.57 16.94
N LEU A 504 6.14 -16.95 17.43
CA LEU A 504 6.06 -15.92 18.46
C LEU A 504 5.44 -14.63 17.91
N HIS A 505 5.75 -14.28 16.67
CA HIS A 505 5.15 -13.12 15.99
C HIS A 505 3.64 -13.27 15.88
N VAL A 506 3.16 -14.42 15.39
CA VAL A 506 1.73 -14.75 15.27
C VAL A 506 1.03 -14.70 16.62
N ALA A 507 1.59 -15.36 17.64
CA ALA A 507 0.98 -15.39 18.97
C ALA A 507 0.79 -13.98 19.54
N LYS A 508 1.82 -13.13 19.42
CA LYS A 508 1.73 -11.75 19.87
C LYS A 508 0.79 -10.89 19.02
N ALA A 509 0.80 -11.07 17.69
CA ALA A 509 -0.09 -10.36 16.78
C ALA A 509 -1.56 -10.62 17.17
N LYS A 510 -1.91 -11.89 17.40
CA LYS A 510 -3.23 -12.31 17.85
C LYS A 510 -3.60 -11.71 19.21
N LEU A 511 -2.77 -11.93 20.23
CA LEU A 511 -3.06 -11.48 21.60
C LEU A 511 -3.17 -9.95 21.73
N LEU A 512 -2.35 -9.18 20.99
CA LEU A 512 -2.41 -7.72 21.06
C LEU A 512 -3.61 -7.14 20.31
N THR A 513 -4.04 -7.80 19.25
CA THR A 513 -5.02 -7.27 18.30
C THR A 513 -6.43 -7.70 18.67
N ASP A 514 -6.59 -8.96 19.06
CA ASP A 514 -7.90 -9.61 19.23
C ASP A 514 -8.38 -9.56 20.68
N TYR A 515 -7.59 -8.98 21.61
CA TYR A 515 -7.96 -8.90 23.02
C TYR A 515 -9.25 -8.08 23.23
N GLN A 516 -10.23 -8.72 23.86
CA GLN A 516 -11.47 -8.11 24.30
C GLN A 516 -11.66 -8.38 25.79
N ALA A 517 -11.84 -7.31 26.58
CA ALA A 517 -11.98 -7.42 28.03
C ALA A 517 -13.16 -8.31 28.44
N ALA A 518 -14.26 -8.30 27.67
CA ALA A 518 -15.43 -9.12 27.92
C ALA A 518 -15.20 -10.63 27.74
N GLU A 519 -14.14 -11.03 27.02
CA GLU A 519 -13.82 -12.44 26.75
C GLU A 519 -12.64 -12.94 27.60
N GLU A 520 -12.03 -12.09 28.42
CA GLU A 520 -10.76 -12.38 29.10
C GLU A 520 -10.83 -13.66 29.94
N ASP A 521 -11.85 -13.79 30.79
CA ASP A 521 -12.01 -14.94 31.68
C ASP A 521 -12.24 -16.25 30.91
N ALA A 522 -13.09 -16.22 29.87
CA ALA A 522 -13.36 -17.38 29.01
C ALA A 522 -12.10 -17.82 28.26
N ILE A 523 -11.29 -16.88 27.75
CA ILE A 523 -10.03 -17.20 27.09
C ILE A 523 -9.00 -17.74 28.09
N ILE A 524 -8.92 -17.19 29.30
CA ILE A 524 -8.02 -17.70 30.35
C ILE A 524 -8.41 -19.12 30.74
N GLN A 525 -9.70 -19.39 30.96
CA GLN A 525 -10.18 -20.75 31.27
C GLN A 525 -9.81 -21.73 30.15
N LYS A 526 -10.05 -21.35 28.89
CA LYS A 526 -9.68 -22.19 27.74
C LYS A 526 -8.17 -22.39 27.62
N ALA A 527 -7.37 -21.38 27.94
CA ALA A 527 -5.92 -21.48 27.96
C ALA A 527 -5.42 -22.40 29.07
N GLN A 528 -6.10 -22.44 30.22
CA GLN A 528 -5.82 -23.40 31.29
C GLN A 528 -6.11 -24.84 30.84
N GLU A 529 -7.20 -25.08 30.10
CA GLU A 529 -7.47 -26.40 29.50
C GLU A 529 -6.35 -26.82 28.54
N VAL A 530 -5.91 -25.92 27.66
CA VAL A 530 -4.79 -26.17 26.74
C VAL A 530 -3.48 -26.43 27.50
N TRP A 531 -3.23 -25.69 28.59
CA TRP A 531 -2.08 -25.90 29.46
C TRP A 531 -2.08 -27.30 30.07
N MET A 532 -3.22 -27.74 30.61
CA MET A 532 -3.38 -29.04 31.26
C MET A 532 -3.14 -30.22 30.31
N GLN A 533 -3.34 -30.05 29.00
CA GLN A 533 -3.05 -31.07 27.99
C GLN A 533 -1.55 -31.31 27.78
N ARG A 534 -0.70 -30.34 28.12
CA ARG A 534 0.76 -30.40 27.89
C ARG A 534 1.61 -30.33 29.16
N HIS A 535 1.05 -29.82 30.24
CA HIS A 535 1.77 -29.52 31.47
C HIS A 535 0.97 -29.98 32.70
N SER A 536 1.67 -30.26 33.79
CA SER A 536 1.04 -30.57 35.07
C SER A 536 0.26 -29.36 35.64
N PRO A 537 -0.78 -29.62 36.46
CA PRO A 537 -1.58 -28.57 37.08
C PRO A 537 -0.72 -27.54 37.81
N ALA A 538 -1.10 -26.27 37.64
CA ALA A 538 -0.52 -25.18 38.42
C ALA A 538 -0.80 -25.44 39.91
N ARG A 539 0.20 -25.20 40.76
CA ARG A 539 0.00 -25.26 42.21
C ARG A 539 -1.00 -24.18 42.61
N GLU A 540 -1.95 -24.51 43.48
CA GLU A 540 -2.86 -23.53 44.07
C GLU A 540 -2.05 -22.43 44.74
N SER A 541 -2.30 -21.19 44.30
CA SER A 541 -1.71 -19.99 44.88
C SER A 541 -2.78 -19.34 45.74
N THR A 542 -2.62 -19.42 47.06
CA THR A 542 -3.38 -18.61 48.01
C THR A 542 -2.83 -17.18 48.00
N GLY A 543 -3.67 -16.22 47.63
CA GLY A 543 -3.46 -14.80 47.96
C GLY A 543 -3.72 -13.84 46.80
N PRO A 544 -4.63 -12.85 46.97
CA PRO A 544 -4.78 -11.76 46.02
C PRO A 544 -3.54 -10.86 46.07
N ARG A 545 -2.91 -10.59 44.92
CA ARG A 545 -1.91 -9.53 44.81
C ARG A 545 -2.63 -8.19 44.82
N PHE A 546 -2.57 -7.50 45.96
CA PHE A 546 -2.78 -6.06 46.02
C PHE A 546 -1.77 -5.36 45.09
N HIS A 547 -2.15 -4.22 44.53
CA HIS A 547 -1.37 -3.35 43.64
C HIS A 547 -1.41 -3.70 42.13
N LYS A 548 -2.52 -3.33 41.48
CA LYS A 548 -2.55 -3.11 40.02
C LYS A 548 -3.39 -1.87 39.67
N GLY A 549 -2.75 -0.89 39.04
CA GLY A 549 -3.35 -0.01 38.02
C GLY A 549 -4.33 1.08 38.46
N GLN A 550 -3.89 2.09 39.22
CA GLN A 550 -4.63 3.35 39.22
C GLN A 550 -4.44 4.08 37.88
N ARG A 551 -5.53 4.22 37.12
CA ARG A 551 -5.57 5.08 35.93
C ARG A 551 -5.30 6.53 36.37
N GLN A 552 -4.29 7.18 35.79
CA GLN A 552 -4.12 8.62 35.98
C GLN A 552 -5.36 9.33 35.44
N GLY A 553 -5.94 10.22 36.26
CA GLY A 553 -7.10 11.01 35.88
C GLY A 553 -6.83 11.85 34.62
N PRO A 554 -7.90 12.25 33.90
CA PRO A 554 -7.76 13.04 32.67
C PRO A 554 -7.03 14.36 32.97
N ARG A 555 -5.93 14.62 32.23
CA ARG A 555 -5.21 15.89 32.34
C ARG A 555 -6.11 17.03 31.89
N LYS A 556 -6.46 17.94 32.80
CA LYS A 556 -7.17 19.18 32.50
C LYS A 556 -6.19 20.16 31.83
N GLY A 557 -6.49 20.60 30.60
CA GLY A 557 -5.71 21.59 29.85
C GLY A 557 -6.13 21.73 28.37
N ARG A 558 -5.72 22.81 27.69
CA ARG A 558 -5.84 23.05 26.25
C ARG A 558 -4.95 22.07 25.47
N THR A 559 -5.39 20.82 25.37
CA THR A 559 -4.70 19.78 24.59
C THR A 559 -5.00 19.92 23.10
N LEU A 560 -4.13 19.38 22.25
CA LEU A 560 -4.38 19.26 20.80
C LEU A 560 -5.66 18.47 20.51
N ALA A 561 -5.96 17.43 21.32
CA ALA A 561 -7.20 16.67 21.20
C ALA A 561 -8.43 17.55 21.49
N GLY A 562 -8.37 18.38 22.53
CA GLY A 562 -9.42 19.36 22.83
C GLY A 562 -9.58 20.44 21.76
N PHE A 563 -8.47 20.88 21.15
CA PHE A 563 -8.50 21.81 20.01
C PHE A 563 -9.21 21.20 18.80
N LEU A 564 -8.82 19.98 18.40
CA LEU A 564 -9.45 19.28 17.27
C LEU A 564 -10.93 19.01 17.51
N ARG A 565 -11.32 18.68 18.75
CA ARG A 565 -12.73 18.48 19.10
C ARG A 565 -13.57 19.76 18.90
N ARG A 566 -13.12 20.90 19.46
CA ARG A 566 -13.81 22.19 19.28
C ARG A 566 -13.90 22.62 17.81
N ARG A 567 -12.83 22.40 17.05
CA ARG A 567 -12.81 22.63 15.60
C ARG A 567 -13.94 21.85 14.92
N ARG A 568 -14.05 20.54 15.17
CA ARG A 568 -15.09 19.70 14.56
C ARG A 568 -16.50 20.14 14.93
N GLU A 569 -16.71 20.48 16.20
CA GLU A 569 -17.98 21.00 16.70
C GLU A 569 -18.36 22.27 15.92
N ALA A 570 -17.45 23.23 15.80
CA ALA A 570 -17.69 24.48 15.07
C ALA A 570 -17.96 24.27 13.56
N VAL A 571 -17.23 23.36 12.90
CA VAL A 571 -17.47 23.04 11.48
C VAL A 571 -18.83 22.36 11.30
N SER A 572 -19.20 21.44 12.19
CA SER A 572 -20.50 20.77 12.16
C SER A 572 -21.65 21.75 12.39
N GLU A 573 -21.51 22.66 13.35
CA GLU A 573 -22.47 23.74 13.58
C GLU A 573 -22.61 24.68 12.37
N GLY A 574 -21.48 25.06 11.75
CA GLY A 574 -21.48 25.87 10.53
C GLY A 574 -22.21 25.20 9.36
N CYS A 575 -21.98 23.89 9.16
CA CYS A 575 -22.69 23.12 8.13
C CYS A 575 -24.20 23.07 8.41
N LYS A 576 -24.60 22.86 9.68
CA LYS A 576 -26.02 22.86 10.09
C LYS A 576 -26.67 24.22 9.88
N ALA A 577 -25.96 25.31 10.19
CA ALA A 577 -26.45 26.67 10.02
C ALA A 577 -26.62 27.05 8.54
N ALA A 578 -25.73 26.58 7.66
CA ALA A 578 -25.85 26.78 6.21
C ALA A 578 -27.05 26.00 5.61
N GLY A 579 -27.42 24.87 6.21
CA GLY A 579 -28.62 24.11 5.87
C GLY A 579 -28.65 23.61 4.42
N ALA A 580 -29.85 23.56 3.83
CA ALA A 580 -30.07 23.08 2.46
C ALA A 580 -29.52 24.02 1.36
N ALA A 581 -29.13 25.25 1.70
CA ALA A 581 -28.54 26.20 0.77
C ALA A 581 -27.07 25.89 0.44
N LEU A 582 -26.45 24.94 1.16
CA LEU A 582 -25.08 24.52 0.96
C LEU A 582 -24.96 23.64 -0.30
N SER A 583 -24.65 24.24 -1.45
CA SER A 583 -24.26 23.48 -2.63
C SER A 583 -22.94 22.73 -2.36
N THR A 584 -22.87 21.46 -2.78
CA THR A 584 -21.64 20.66 -2.77
C THR A 584 -20.97 20.61 -4.15
N ASP A 585 -21.66 21.11 -5.18
CA ASP A 585 -21.19 21.07 -6.55
C ASP A 585 -19.90 21.89 -6.72
N PRO A 586 -18.83 21.29 -7.27
CA PRO A 586 -17.60 22.02 -7.53
C PRO A 586 -17.79 23.17 -8.51
N LEU A 587 -17.04 24.26 -8.33
CA LEU A 587 -17.06 25.36 -9.30
C LEU A 587 -16.64 24.88 -10.70
N PRO A 588 -17.31 25.35 -11.76
CA PRO A 588 -16.85 25.25 -13.14
C PRO A 588 -15.40 25.78 -13.32
N ALA A 589 -14.67 25.19 -14.27
CA ALA A 589 -13.23 25.47 -14.42
C ALA A 589 -12.95 26.91 -14.86
N ASP A 590 -13.83 27.47 -15.68
CA ASP A 590 -13.87 28.87 -16.11
C ASP A 590 -13.98 29.84 -14.92
N MET A 591 -14.76 29.51 -13.89
CA MET A 591 -14.87 30.33 -12.68
C MET A 591 -13.62 30.30 -11.78
N LEU A 592 -12.74 29.33 -11.98
CA LEU A 592 -11.49 29.21 -11.22
C LEU A 592 -10.33 29.96 -11.89
N GLY A 593 -10.46 30.34 -13.17
CA GLY A 593 -9.46 31.12 -13.91
C GLY A 593 -8.04 30.56 -13.77
N ASP A 594 -7.08 31.44 -13.45
CA ASP A 594 -5.66 31.10 -13.32
C ASP A 594 -5.32 30.09 -12.21
N PHE A 595 -6.26 29.81 -11.31
CA PHE A 595 -6.07 28.82 -10.25
C PHE A 595 -6.36 27.38 -10.73
N TRP A 596 -6.99 27.22 -11.89
CA TRP A 596 -7.19 25.94 -12.56
C TRP A 596 -6.14 25.73 -13.64
N THR A 597 -5.28 24.73 -13.45
CA THR A 597 -4.16 24.44 -14.37
C THR A 597 -4.38 23.14 -15.13
N GLU A 598 -3.57 22.90 -16.16
CA GLU A 598 -3.57 21.65 -16.93
C GLU A 598 -3.45 20.42 -16.03
N LYS A 599 -2.60 20.45 -14.99
CA LYS A 599 -2.46 19.35 -14.02
C LYS A 599 -3.74 19.04 -13.26
N HIS A 600 -4.57 20.05 -12.96
CA HIS A 600 -5.88 19.81 -12.35
C HIS A 600 -6.82 19.12 -13.34
N ALA A 601 -6.83 19.57 -14.59
CA ALA A 601 -7.64 18.97 -15.65
C ALA A 601 -7.22 17.52 -15.95
N GLU A 602 -5.92 17.26 -16.06
CA GLU A 602 -5.35 15.92 -16.26
C GLU A 602 -5.75 14.95 -15.13
N GLU A 603 -5.66 15.38 -13.87
CA GLU A 603 -6.05 14.53 -12.74
C GLU A 603 -7.55 14.26 -12.72
N VAL A 604 -8.41 15.26 -12.99
CA VAL A 604 -9.87 15.05 -13.10
C VAL A 604 -10.21 14.10 -14.24
N ALA A 605 -9.60 14.28 -15.41
CA ALA A 605 -9.78 13.39 -16.56
C ALA A 605 -9.32 11.95 -16.23
N PHE A 606 -8.20 11.80 -15.54
CA PHE A 606 -7.73 10.50 -15.06
C PHE A 606 -8.73 9.84 -14.11
N GLN A 607 -9.34 10.59 -13.17
CA GLN A 607 -10.33 10.04 -12.25
C GLN A 607 -11.64 9.67 -12.96
N GLN A 608 -12.09 10.47 -13.93
CA GLN A 608 -13.25 10.13 -14.77
C GLN A 608 -13.02 8.84 -15.56
N GLN A 609 -11.87 8.71 -16.23
CA GLN A 609 -11.48 7.48 -16.92
C GLN A 609 -11.40 6.28 -15.96
N LYS A 610 -10.91 6.51 -14.72
CA LYS A 610 -10.89 5.49 -13.68
C LYS A 610 -12.30 5.05 -13.30
N GLN A 611 -13.25 5.97 -13.13
CA GLN A 611 -14.65 5.65 -12.84
C GLN A 611 -15.27 4.81 -13.97
N VAL A 612 -15.06 5.18 -15.23
CA VAL A 612 -15.53 4.42 -16.39
C VAL A 612 -14.95 3.00 -16.39
N ARG A 613 -13.65 2.86 -16.11
CA ARG A 613 -13.00 1.54 -16.00
C ARG A 613 -13.57 0.70 -14.85
N LEU A 614 -13.77 1.30 -13.68
CA LEU A 614 -14.37 0.59 -12.54
C LEU A 614 -15.83 0.19 -12.85
N ALA A 615 -16.58 1.04 -13.54
CA ALA A 615 -17.93 0.73 -14.00
C ALA A 615 -17.93 -0.40 -15.04
N GLN A 616 -16.96 -0.45 -15.96
CA GLN A 616 -16.75 -1.58 -16.87
C GLN A 616 -16.50 -2.88 -16.09
N GLU A 617 -15.57 -2.87 -15.14
CA GLU A 617 -15.27 -4.04 -14.30
C GLU A 617 -16.52 -4.49 -13.51
N ALA A 618 -17.28 -3.56 -12.95
CA ALA A 618 -18.52 -3.86 -12.25
C ALA A 618 -19.64 -4.36 -13.18
N HIS A 619 -19.72 -3.86 -14.42
CA HIS A 619 -20.64 -4.34 -15.44
C HIS A 619 -20.33 -5.78 -15.83
N GLU A 620 -19.05 -6.08 -16.09
CA GLU A 620 -18.58 -7.43 -16.42
C GLU A 620 -18.85 -8.44 -15.29
N LEU A 621 -18.79 -8.00 -14.04
CA LEU A 621 -19.13 -8.79 -12.86
C LEU A 621 -20.65 -8.89 -12.61
N GLY A 622 -21.47 -8.26 -13.45
CA GLY A 622 -22.92 -8.21 -13.31
C GLY A 622 -23.39 -7.38 -12.10
N ALA A 623 -22.53 -6.59 -11.48
CA ALA A 623 -22.82 -5.83 -10.26
C ALA A 623 -23.64 -4.56 -10.53
N LEU A 624 -23.53 -3.96 -11.73
CA LEU A 624 -24.30 -2.77 -12.10
C LEU A 624 -25.76 -3.09 -12.41
N LEU A 625 -26.67 -2.19 -12.03
CA LEU A 625 -28.05 -2.21 -12.51
C LEU A 625 -28.12 -1.70 -13.97
N PRO A 626 -29.16 -2.04 -14.75
CA PRO A 626 -29.28 -1.58 -16.13
C PRO A 626 -29.21 -0.05 -16.29
N GLY A 627 -29.75 0.71 -15.33
CA GLY A 627 -29.69 2.18 -15.33
C GLY A 627 -28.39 2.79 -14.82
N ASP A 628 -27.49 1.98 -14.24
CA ASP A 628 -26.19 2.44 -13.71
C ASP A 628 -25.06 2.29 -14.73
N VAL A 629 -25.31 1.66 -15.89
CA VAL A 629 -24.28 1.42 -16.91
C VAL A 629 -24.13 2.69 -17.74
N PRO A 630 -22.97 3.40 -17.67
CA PRO A 630 -22.75 4.56 -18.52
C PRO A 630 -22.74 4.16 -20.00
N ASP A 631 -23.24 5.02 -20.88
CA ASP A 631 -23.24 4.75 -22.33
C ASP A 631 -21.83 4.44 -22.86
N GLU A 632 -20.82 5.16 -22.35
CA GLU A 632 -19.40 4.95 -22.65
C GLU A 632 -18.89 3.54 -22.31
N VAL A 633 -19.49 2.87 -21.32
CA VAL A 633 -19.16 1.49 -20.93
C VAL A 633 -19.74 0.49 -21.93
N LEU A 634 -20.96 0.74 -22.40
CA LEU A 634 -21.62 -0.10 -23.42
C LEU A 634 -20.86 -0.04 -24.75
N ASP A 635 -20.41 1.14 -25.14
CA ASP A 635 -19.66 1.36 -26.38
C ASP A 635 -18.26 0.71 -26.35
N ALA A 636 -17.61 0.69 -25.18
CA ALA A 636 -16.24 0.18 -25.01
C ALA A 636 -16.16 -1.33 -24.69
N ALA A 637 -17.27 -1.96 -24.28
CA ALA A 637 -17.31 -3.37 -23.89
C ALA A 637 -16.70 -4.36 -24.93
N PRO A 638 -16.92 -4.20 -26.25
CA PRO A 638 -16.35 -5.11 -27.26
C PRO A 638 -14.81 -5.04 -27.37
N GLU A 639 -14.22 -3.87 -27.07
CA GLU A 639 -12.77 -3.69 -27.11
C GLU A 639 -12.12 -4.18 -25.81
N ALA A 640 -12.77 -3.95 -24.67
CA ALA A 640 -12.34 -4.47 -23.37
C ALA A 640 -12.25 -6.01 -23.38
N GLU A 641 -13.27 -6.69 -23.91
CA GLU A 641 -13.30 -8.16 -24.02
C GLU A 641 -12.17 -8.67 -24.92
N ARG A 642 -11.88 -8.01 -26.05
CA ARG A 642 -10.75 -8.34 -26.92
C ARG A 642 -9.41 -8.22 -26.19
N ARG A 643 -9.21 -7.13 -25.42
CA ARG A 643 -7.99 -6.94 -24.60
C ARG A 643 -7.89 -8.00 -23.50
N ARG A 644 -9.00 -8.37 -22.87
CA ARG A 644 -9.07 -9.41 -21.84
C ARG A 644 -8.65 -10.77 -22.38
N GLN A 645 -9.17 -11.15 -23.55
CA GLN A 645 -8.80 -12.40 -24.23
C GLN A 645 -7.32 -12.41 -24.63
N ALA A 646 -6.79 -11.29 -25.13
CA ALA A 646 -5.36 -11.17 -25.44
C ALA A 646 -4.48 -11.33 -24.19
N ASN A 647 -4.82 -10.65 -23.10
CA ASN A 647 -4.11 -10.74 -21.83
C ASN A 647 -4.21 -12.13 -21.18
N ALA A 648 -5.38 -12.78 -21.26
CA ALA A 648 -5.57 -14.15 -20.79
C ALA A 648 -4.70 -15.14 -21.57
N ARG A 649 -4.66 -15.03 -22.90
CA ARG A 649 -3.78 -15.85 -23.76
C ARG A 649 -2.29 -15.62 -23.43
N GLN A 650 -1.90 -14.37 -23.21
CA GLN A 650 -0.52 -14.05 -22.82
C GLN A 650 -0.17 -14.63 -21.45
N ARG A 651 -1.06 -14.52 -20.45
CA ARG A 651 -0.88 -15.10 -19.12
C ARG A 651 -0.82 -16.63 -19.17
N ALA A 652 -1.74 -17.29 -19.87
CA ALA A 652 -1.71 -18.75 -20.04
C ALA A 652 -0.39 -19.24 -20.66
N ARG A 653 0.10 -18.53 -21.69
CA ARG A 653 1.43 -18.80 -22.28
C ARG A 653 2.56 -18.62 -21.26
N GLN A 654 2.51 -17.59 -20.43
CA GLN A 654 3.53 -17.33 -19.40
C GLN A 654 3.49 -18.34 -18.24
N THR A 655 2.31 -18.82 -17.85
CA THR A 655 2.11 -19.84 -16.81
C THR A 655 2.57 -21.20 -17.29
N SER A 656 2.19 -21.60 -18.51
CA SER A 656 2.67 -22.83 -19.16
C SER A 656 4.20 -22.86 -19.26
N LYS A 657 4.82 -21.75 -19.68
CA LYS A 657 6.29 -21.60 -19.69
C LYS A 657 6.92 -21.69 -18.28
N ARG A 658 6.23 -21.19 -17.25
CA ARG A 658 6.69 -21.25 -15.84
C ARG A 658 6.61 -22.68 -15.29
N ALA A 659 5.52 -23.39 -15.57
CA ALA A 659 5.32 -24.78 -15.17
C ALA A 659 6.36 -25.71 -15.83
N ALA A 660 6.64 -25.52 -17.12
CA ALA A 660 7.69 -26.24 -17.84
C ALA A 660 9.09 -25.98 -17.24
N ALA A 661 9.37 -24.76 -16.79
CA ALA A 661 10.64 -24.42 -16.14
C ALA A 661 10.79 -24.97 -14.72
N LEU A 662 9.68 -25.29 -14.03
CA LEU A 662 9.68 -25.86 -12.67
C LEU A 662 9.79 -27.39 -12.65
N GLN A 663 9.50 -28.07 -13.77
CA GLN A 663 9.51 -29.53 -13.85
C GLN A 663 10.91 -30.17 -13.97
N GLY A 664 12.00 -29.39 -13.99
CA GLY A 664 13.37 -29.91 -13.82
C GLY A 664 13.91 -30.84 -14.91
N ALA A 665 13.16 -31.10 -15.98
CA ALA A 665 13.67 -31.85 -17.12
C ALA A 665 14.70 -30.99 -17.86
N LEU A 666 15.92 -31.50 -17.99
CA LEU A 666 16.91 -30.91 -18.88
C LEU A 666 16.30 -30.83 -20.29
N PRO A 667 16.50 -29.71 -21.02
CA PRO A 667 16.17 -29.69 -22.44
C PRO A 667 16.91 -30.83 -23.13
N ASP A 668 16.36 -31.37 -24.23
CA ASP A 668 17.10 -32.35 -25.02
C ASP A 668 18.33 -31.66 -25.64
N LEU A 669 19.50 -32.02 -25.12
CA LEU A 669 20.78 -31.47 -25.51
C LEU A 669 21.64 -32.52 -26.25
N THR A 670 21.10 -33.70 -26.55
CA THR A 670 21.83 -34.72 -27.32
C THR A 670 22.20 -34.20 -28.72
N GLY A 671 23.38 -34.59 -29.21
CA GLY A 671 23.92 -34.13 -30.50
C GLY A 671 24.40 -32.67 -30.53
N ARG A 672 24.27 -31.91 -29.44
CA ARG A 672 24.76 -30.53 -29.35
C ARG A 672 26.28 -30.49 -29.25
N VAL A 673 26.85 -29.38 -29.71
CA VAL A 673 28.30 -29.12 -29.60
C VAL A 673 28.60 -28.61 -28.19
N VAL A 674 29.47 -29.30 -27.45
CA VAL A 674 29.84 -29.00 -26.06
C VAL A 674 31.29 -28.52 -25.96
N PHE A 675 31.49 -27.44 -25.22
CA PHE A 675 32.82 -26.98 -24.81
C PHE A 675 33.15 -27.53 -23.42
N VAL A 676 34.24 -28.31 -23.36
CA VAL A 676 34.81 -28.81 -22.11
C VAL A 676 36.10 -28.03 -21.83
N PRO A 677 36.29 -27.48 -20.61
CA PRO A 677 37.54 -26.82 -20.24
C PRO A 677 38.77 -27.71 -20.53
N PRO A 678 39.87 -27.13 -21.05
CA PRO A 678 41.08 -27.90 -21.33
C PRO A 678 41.67 -28.50 -20.04
N GLY A 679 42.24 -29.70 -20.14
CA GLY A 679 42.82 -30.43 -19.00
C GLY A 679 41.88 -31.42 -18.31
N MET A 680 40.69 -31.67 -18.86
CA MET A 680 39.67 -32.56 -18.28
C MET A 680 39.30 -33.75 -19.19
N PRO A 681 40.21 -34.73 -19.43
CA PRO A 681 39.98 -35.83 -20.37
C PRO A 681 38.84 -36.78 -19.95
N SER A 682 38.58 -36.92 -18.64
CA SER A 682 37.46 -37.71 -18.12
C SER A 682 36.10 -37.11 -18.51
N LEU A 683 35.94 -35.79 -18.41
CA LEU A 683 34.72 -35.09 -18.81
C LEU A 683 34.52 -35.09 -20.33
N GLN A 684 35.59 -35.00 -21.11
CA GLN A 684 35.51 -35.12 -22.57
C GLN A 684 34.99 -36.50 -23.01
N ARG A 685 35.50 -37.57 -22.38
CA ARG A 685 35.02 -38.93 -22.62
C ARG A 685 33.54 -39.07 -22.25
N LEU A 686 33.16 -38.64 -21.04
CA LEU A 686 31.78 -38.69 -20.55
C LEU A 686 30.82 -37.91 -21.46
N ALA A 687 31.17 -36.70 -21.88
CA ALA A 687 30.34 -35.91 -22.78
C ALA A 687 30.14 -36.62 -24.14
N SER A 688 31.17 -37.29 -24.66
CA SER A 688 31.06 -38.08 -25.89
C SER A 688 30.15 -39.29 -25.72
N GLU A 689 30.26 -40.01 -24.59
CA GLU A 689 29.38 -41.14 -24.23
C GLU A 689 27.90 -40.72 -24.10
N ARG A 690 27.66 -39.47 -23.68
CA ARG A 690 26.32 -38.86 -23.61
C ARG A 690 25.84 -38.27 -24.96
N GLY A 691 26.58 -38.47 -26.04
CA GLY A 691 26.19 -38.08 -27.40
C GLY A 691 26.43 -36.60 -27.74
N PHE A 692 27.28 -35.89 -27.01
CA PHE A 692 27.70 -34.53 -27.37
C PHE A 692 28.85 -34.52 -28.37
N GLN A 693 28.91 -33.49 -29.22
CA GLN A 693 30.05 -33.25 -30.11
C GLN A 693 31.06 -32.33 -29.41
N LEU A 694 32.29 -32.81 -29.17
CA LEU A 694 33.32 -32.00 -28.50
C LEU A 694 33.85 -30.87 -29.39
N THR A 695 34.06 -29.69 -28.80
CA THR A 695 34.84 -28.60 -29.42
C THR A 695 35.82 -27.99 -28.44
N ASP A 696 36.97 -27.58 -28.96
CA ASP A 696 37.98 -26.78 -28.26
C ASP A 696 37.70 -25.26 -28.39
N ARG A 697 36.75 -24.86 -29.24
CA ARG A 697 36.40 -23.46 -29.51
C ARG A 697 35.07 -23.07 -28.88
N ARG A 698 35.13 -22.16 -27.90
CA ARG A 698 33.92 -21.58 -27.25
C ARG A 698 32.94 -20.95 -28.24
N ALA A 699 33.43 -20.41 -29.36
CA ALA A 699 32.59 -19.79 -30.38
C ALA A 699 31.67 -20.78 -31.12
N GLN A 700 32.02 -22.06 -31.13
CA GLN A 700 31.28 -23.12 -31.83
C GLN A 700 30.37 -23.93 -30.90
N ALA A 701 30.53 -23.77 -29.59
CA ALA A 701 29.77 -24.51 -28.60
C ALA A 701 28.37 -23.95 -28.38
N THR A 702 27.44 -24.85 -28.15
CA THR A 702 26.05 -24.58 -27.75
C THR A 702 25.76 -25.06 -26.32
N VAL A 703 26.65 -25.90 -25.77
CA VAL A 703 26.63 -26.35 -24.39
C VAL A 703 27.99 -26.10 -23.76
N PHE A 704 28.01 -25.67 -22.50
CA PHE A 704 29.23 -25.32 -21.78
C PHE A 704 29.25 -26.04 -20.43
N LEU A 705 30.35 -26.70 -20.11
CA LEU A 705 30.53 -27.32 -18.80
C LEU A 705 31.24 -26.37 -17.85
N ALA A 706 30.68 -26.23 -16.65
CA ALA A 706 31.29 -25.50 -15.54
C ALA A 706 31.39 -26.39 -14.30
N GLU A 707 32.37 -26.14 -13.46
CA GLU A 707 32.49 -26.81 -12.15
C GLU A 707 31.29 -26.47 -11.27
N SER A 708 30.94 -25.19 -11.19
CA SER A 708 29.73 -24.69 -10.56
C SER A 708 29.17 -23.54 -11.40
N LEU A 709 27.84 -23.33 -11.31
CA LEU A 709 27.18 -22.17 -11.90
C LEU A 709 27.63 -20.86 -11.23
N GLU A 710 28.12 -20.91 -10.00
CA GLU A 710 28.61 -19.76 -9.25
C GLU A 710 30.05 -19.37 -9.64
N SER A 711 30.85 -20.33 -10.09
CA SER A 711 32.28 -20.15 -10.41
C SER A 711 32.58 -20.11 -11.92
N MET A 712 31.58 -19.84 -12.76
CA MET A 712 31.75 -19.79 -14.22
C MET A 712 32.81 -18.77 -14.65
N SER A 713 33.74 -19.19 -15.52
CA SER A 713 34.68 -18.26 -16.13
C SER A 713 33.97 -17.24 -17.04
N GLU A 714 34.43 -15.98 -17.00
CA GLU A 714 33.81 -14.88 -17.77
C GLU A 714 33.70 -15.18 -19.26
N ARG A 715 34.68 -15.89 -19.85
CA ARG A 715 34.68 -16.30 -21.27
C ARG A 715 33.59 -17.32 -21.60
N THR A 716 33.32 -18.23 -20.68
CA THR A 716 32.31 -19.29 -20.86
C THR A 716 30.93 -18.68 -20.73
N TRP A 717 30.75 -17.81 -19.73
CA TRP A 717 29.50 -17.09 -19.57
C TRP A 717 29.22 -16.12 -20.73
N ALA A 718 30.22 -15.38 -21.20
CA ALA A 718 30.13 -14.54 -22.40
C ALA A 718 29.74 -15.34 -23.64
N ALA A 719 30.39 -16.48 -23.88
CA ALA A 719 30.07 -17.33 -25.02
C ALA A 719 28.65 -17.89 -24.94
N ALA A 720 28.21 -18.33 -23.76
CA ALA A 720 26.85 -18.83 -23.53
C ALA A 720 25.80 -17.74 -23.80
N VAL A 721 26.00 -16.51 -23.30
CA VAL A 721 25.10 -15.38 -23.55
C VAL A 721 25.09 -14.96 -25.02
N LEU A 722 26.25 -14.89 -25.67
CA LEU A 722 26.36 -14.43 -27.06
C LEU A 722 25.76 -15.44 -28.05
N CYS A 723 26.08 -16.72 -27.91
CA CYS A 723 25.63 -17.77 -28.82
C CYS A 723 24.26 -18.37 -28.46
N GLY A 724 23.71 -18.07 -27.28
CA GLY A 724 22.48 -18.69 -26.81
C GLY A 724 22.69 -20.14 -26.41
N GLY A 725 23.74 -20.37 -25.62
CA GLY A 725 24.12 -21.70 -25.15
C GLY A 725 23.51 -22.06 -23.80
N SER A 726 23.68 -23.32 -23.42
CA SER A 726 23.30 -23.85 -22.11
C SER A 726 24.55 -24.16 -21.28
N VAL A 727 24.60 -23.70 -20.03
CA VAL A 727 25.65 -24.09 -19.08
C VAL A 727 25.08 -25.12 -18.12
N MET A 728 25.81 -26.21 -17.91
CA MET A 728 25.49 -27.25 -16.94
C MET A 728 26.71 -27.59 -16.08
N THR A 729 26.47 -28.12 -14.89
CA THR A 729 27.55 -28.58 -14.00
C THR A 729 28.08 -29.95 -14.40
N TRP A 730 29.24 -30.33 -13.87
CA TRP A 730 29.78 -31.67 -14.06
C TRP A 730 28.85 -32.76 -13.53
N ASP A 731 28.25 -32.55 -12.36
CA ASP A 731 27.27 -33.47 -11.78
C ASP A 731 26.03 -33.60 -12.68
N THR A 732 25.59 -32.49 -13.27
CA THR A 732 24.45 -32.48 -14.20
C THR A 732 24.73 -33.31 -15.45
N LEU A 733 25.97 -33.29 -15.96
CA LEU A 733 26.38 -34.13 -17.09
C LEU A 733 26.47 -35.61 -16.69
N GLN A 734 26.92 -35.91 -15.47
CA GLN A 734 27.03 -37.28 -14.96
C GLN A 734 25.66 -37.92 -14.79
N GLU A 735 24.72 -37.22 -14.17
CA GLU A 735 23.41 -37.76 -13.79
C GLU A 735 22.33 -37.53 -14.85
N MET A 736 22.60 -36.64 -15.84
CA MET A 736 21.58 -36.12 -16.77
C MET A 736 20.36 -35.53 -16.05
N GLN A 737 20.57 -35.06 -14.82
CA GLN A 737 19.62 -34.39 -13.96
C GLN A 737 20.39 -33.35 -13.15
N GLY A 738 19.82 -32.17 -12.94
CA GLY A 738 20.49 -31.09 -12.22
C GLY A 738 20.33 -29.72 -12.86
N PRO A 739 20.96 -28.69 -12.28
CA PRO A 739 20.76 -27.31 -12.69
C PRO A 739 21.44 -27.03 -14.05
N CYS A 740 20.66 -26.47 -14.97
CA CYS A 740 21.13 -26.02 -16.28
C CYS A 740 20.55 -24.65 -16.59
N VAL A 741 21.42 -23.71 -16.99
CA VAL A 741 21.04 -22.35 -17.33
C VAL A 741 21.22 -22.16 -18.83
N SER A 742 20.14 -21.81 -19.53
CA SER A 742 20.18 -21.52 -20.96
C SER A 742 19.96 -20.02 -21.21
N TRP A 743 20.71 -19.47 -22.17
CA TRP A 743 20.53 -18.10 -22.63
C TRP A 743 19.98 -18.07 -24.06
N GLN A 744 19.33 -16.97 -24.42
CA GLN A 744 19.04 -16.67 -25.82
C GLN A 744 20.25 -16.08 -26.51
N LYS A 745 20.32 -16.27 -27.82
CA LYS A 745 21.44 -15.81 -28.65
C LYS A 745 21.43 -14.30 -28.78
N ALA A 746 22.19 -13.62 -27.93
CA ALA A 746 22.27 -12.15 -27.97
C ALA A 746 22.76 -11.60 -29.32
N LEU A 747 23.54 -12.39 -30.07
CA LEU A 747 24.00 -12.06 -31.42
C LEU A 747 22.87 -11.87 -32.44
N ASP A 748 21.65 -12.35 -32.16
CA ASP A 748 20.48 -12.13 -33.03
C ASP A 748 19.84 -10.75 -32.82
N THR A 749 20.27 -10.00 -31.80
CA THR A 749 19.81 -8.62 -31.57
C THR A 749 20.70 -7.63 -32.31
N ARG A 750 20.12 -6.53 -32.83
CA ARG A 750 20.93 -5.49 -33.51
C ARG A 750 21.73 -4.71 -32.47
N ARG A 751 23.07 -4.77 -32.56
CA ARG A 751 23.97 -4.07 -31.62
C ARG A 751 25.17 -3.46 -32.35
N ARG A 752 25.60 -2.31 -31.87
CA ARG A 752 26.87 -1.67 -32.23
C ARG A 752 27.69 -1.54 -30.96
N VAL A 753 28.88 -2.13 -30.92
CA VAL A 753 29.66 -2.27 -29.69
C VAL A 753 31.03 -1.64 -29.87
N TYR A 754 31.38 -0.71 -29.00
CA TYR A 754 32.69 -0.10 -28.92
C TYR A 754 33.44 -0.58 -27.67
N TRP A 755 34.71 -0.94 -27.81
CA TRP A 755 35.59 -1.25 -26.68
C TRP A 755 36.73 -0.23 -26.63
N THR A 756 36.85 0.45 -25.50
CA THR A 756 37.98 1.36 -25.24
C THR A 756 39.32 0.61 -25.23
N GLN A 757 40.41 1.28 -25.60
CA GLN A 757 41.75 0.67 -25.60
C GLN A 757 42.13 0.13 -24.21
N ALA A 758 41.77 0.81 -23.11
CA ALA A 758 42.08 0.31 -21.78
C ALA A 758 41.25 -0.92 -21.39
N ALA A 759 39.99 -1.02 -21.83
CA ALA A 759 39.19 -2.22 -21.65
C ALA A 759 39.74 -3.41 -22.46
N GLN A 760 40.16 -3.17 -23.70
CA GLN A 760 40.81 -4.19 -24.54
C GLN A 760 42.08 -4.74 -23.87
N LYS A 761 42.94 -3.86 -23.34
CA LYS A 761 44.16 -4.26 -22.61
C LYS A 761 43.87 -5.00 -21.30
N HIS A 762 42.74 -4.74 -20.65
CA HIS A 762 42.37 -5.40 -19.40
C HIS A 762 41.97 -6.86 -19.61
N SER A 763 41.21 -7.11 -20.68
CA SER A 763 40.60 -8.43 -20.94
C SER A 763 40.79 -8.83 -22.41
N PRO A 764 42.04 -9.01 -22.87
CA PRO A 764 42.34 -9.20 -24.30
C PRO A 764 41.71 -10.46 -24.88
N GLN A 765 41.70 -11.56 -24.12
CA GLN A 765 41.11 -12.83 -24.54
C GLN A 765 39.58 -12.75 -24.68
N LEU A 766 38.92 -11.93 -23.85
CA LEU A 766 37.48 -11.74 -23.92
C LEU A 766 37.11 -10.78 -25.06
N HIS A 767 37.93 -9.75 -25.30
CA HIS A 767 37.79 -8.89 -26.47
C HIS A 767 37.83 -9.72 -27.75
N GLN A 768 38.85 -10.58 -27.87
CA GLN A 768 39.06 -11.43 -29.03
C GLN A 768 37.87 -12.37 -29.26
N LEU A 769 37.33 -12.98 -28.20
CA LEU A 769 36.15 -13.82 -28.26
C LEU A 769 34.91 -13.06 -28.78
N VAL A 770 34.65 -11.86 -28.23
CA VAL A 770 33.51 -11.02 -28.68
C VAL A 770 33.67 -10.62 -30.14
N VAL A 771 34.88 -10.23 -30.55
CA VAL A 771 35.17 -9.86 -31.95
C VAL A 771 35.01 -11.06 -32.89
N GLU A 772 35.52 -12.23 -32.51
CA GLU A 772 35.37 -13.47 -33.27
C GLU A 772 33.90 -13.85 -33.45
N MET A 773 33.12 -13.77 -32.39
CA MET A 773 31.68 -14.05 -32.41
C MET A 773 30.87 -12.98 -33.16
N ALA A 774 31.27 -11.71 -33.06
CA ALA A 774 30.62 -10.63 -33.81
C ALA A 774 30.85 -10.77 -35.33
N LYS A 775 32.01 -11.27 -35.77
CA LYS A 775 32.30 -11.52 -37.20
C LYS A 775 31.33 -12.50 -37.85
N THR A 776 30.81 -13.46 -37.09
CA THR A 776 29.83 -14.45 -37.60
C THR A 776 28.39 -13.96 -37.48
N ALA A 777 28.15 -12.83 -36.80
CA ALA A 777 26.83 -12.30 -36.53
C ALA A 777 26.47 -11.13 -37.47
N ARG A 778 25.44 -11.31 -38.31
CA ARG A 778 24.99 -10.27 -39.26
C ARG A 778 24.46 -8.99 -38.60
N ARG A 779 24.05 -9.06 -37.34
CA ARG A 779 23.35 -7.97 -36.62
C ARG A 779 24.23 -7.22 -35.62
N TRP A 780 25.45 -7.68 -35.38
CA TRP A 780 26.41 -7.04 -34.51
C TRP A 780 27.49 -6.35 -35.33
N LYS A 781 27.83 -5.11 -34.98
CA LYS A 781 28.94 -4.38 -35.58
C LYS A 781 29.88 -3.89 -34.48
N MET A 782 31.16 -4.23 -34.60
CA MET A 782 32.20 -3.63 -33.77
C MET A 782 32.51 -2.24 -34.32
N LEU A 783 32.60 -1.25 -33.44
CA LEU A 783 32.95 0.12 -33.81
C LEU A 783 34.46 0.33 -33.62
N ASP A 784 35.11 0.94 -34.60
CA ASP A 784 36.58 0.99 -34.69
C ASP A 784 37.20 2.09 -33.83
N GLY A 785 36.41 3.10 -33.43
CA GLY A 785 36.92 4.27 -32.71
C GLY A 785 35.88 4.95 -31.83
N GLN A 786 36.38 5.77 -30.91
CA GLN A 786 35.54 6.53 -29.97
C GLN A 786 34.62 7.52 -30.70
N GLU A 787 35.11 8.17 -31.76
CA GLU A 787 34.33 9.14 -32.53
C GLU A 787 33.13 8.50 -33.22
N ASP A 788 33.30 7.32 -33.85
CA ASP A 788 32.19 6.56 -34.45
C ASP A 788 31.19 6.15 -33.37
N PHE A 789 31.64 5.68 -32.21
CA PHE A 789 30.74 5.39 -31.08
C PHE A 789 29.90 6.60 -30.67
N GLU A 790 30.54 7.75 -30.46
CA GLU A 790 29.85 8.97 -30.02
C GLU A 790 28.79 9.41 -31.02
N GLN A 791 29.13 9.43 -32.32
CA GLN A 791 28.19 9.77 -33.38
C GLN A 791 27.00 8.82 -33.40
N GLN A 792 27.25 7.51 -33.43
CA GLN A 792 26.20 6.49 -33.48
C GLN A 792 25.30 6.53 -32.24
N LYS A 793 25.86 6.88 -31.07
CA LYS A 793 25.12 6.97 -29.81
C LYS A 793 24.18 8.17 -29.78
N VAL A 794 24.62 9.32 -30.29
CA VAL A 794 23.78 10.53 -30.43
C VAL A 794 22.63 10.27 -31.41
N GLU A 795 22.91 9.67 -32.57
CA GLU A 795 21.88 9.30 -33.54
C GLU A 795 20.86 8.29 -32.96
N ALA A 796 21.34 7.29 -32.22
CA ALA A 796 20.49 6.31 -31.57
C ALA A 796 19.62 6.95 -30.46
N ALA A 797 20.16 7.91 -29.70
CA ALA A 797 19.40 8.63 -28.69
C ALA A 797 18.26 9.46 -29.31
N ALA A 798 18.53 10.16 -30.43
CA ALA A 798 17.51 10.91 -31.17
C ALA A 798 16.36 10.02 -31.66
N ARG A 799 16.65 8.76 -32.03
CA ARG A 799 15.67 7.77 -32.50
C ARG A 799 15.04 6.92 -31.39
N LYS A 800 15.30 7.23 -30.11
CA LYS A 800 14.88 6.39 -28.95
C LYS A 800 15.39 4.93 -29.02
N GLN A 801 16.53 4.71 -29.66
CA GLN A 801 17.22 3.42 -29.85
C GLN A 801 18.56 3.34 -29.11
N SER A 802 18.79 4.19 -28.09
CA SER A 802 20.03 4.25 -27.30
C SER A 802 20.58 2.87 -26.84
N PRO A 803 19.77 1.87 -26.46
CA PRO A 803 20.27 0.54 -26.05
C PRO A 803 20.94 -0.27 -27.17
N ALA A 804 20.77 0.11 -28.44
CA ALA A 804 21.38 -0.58 -29.57
C ALA A 804 22.87 -0.24 -29.76
N VAL A 805 23.38 0.82 -29.12
CA VAL A 805 24.78 1.27 -29.23
C VAL A 805 25.42 1.25 -27.84
N LEU A 806 26.44 0.42 -27.64
CA LEU A 806 27.04 0.13 -26.35
C LEU A 806 28.55 0.42 -26.37
N ALA A 807 29.08 0.86 -25.22
CA ALA A 807 30.51 0.97 -24.99
C ALA A 807 30.91 0.13 -23.77
N VAL A 808 32.06 -0.54 -23.87
CA VAL A 808 32.74 -1.22 -22.75
C VAL A 808 33.95 -0.37 -22.36
N THR A 809 33.92 0.15 -21.13
CA THR A 809 34.89 1.13 -20.62
C THR A 809 35.40 0.72 -19.25
N ARG A 810 36.60 1.17 -18.85
CA ARG A 810 37.00 1.09 -17.45
C ARG A 810 36.26 2.14 -16.60
N PRO A 811 36.11 1.92 -15.27
CA PRO A 811 35.50 2.89 -14.37
C PRO A 811 36.10 4.30 -14.46
N SER A 812 37.41 4.40 -14.69
CA SER A 812 38.15 5.65 -14.81
C SER A 812 37.86 6.45 -16.09
N GLU A 813 37.49 5.78 -17.19
CA GLU A 813 37.27 6.42 -18.51
C GLU A 813 35.83 6.94 -18.69
N LYS A 814 34.90 6.44 -17.84
CA LYS A 814 33.47 6.70 -17.92
C LYS A 814 33.10 8.19 -17.84
N LYS A 815 33.75 8.93 -16.94
CA LYS A 815 33.42 10.35 -16.71
C LYS A 815 33.70 11.17 -17.96
N GLY A 816 34.87 10.97 -18.57
CA GLY A 816 35.24 11.66 -19.82
C GLY A 816 34.29 11.32 -20.97
N LEU A 817 33.95 10.04 -21.18
CA LEU A 817 33.05 9.63 -22.26
C LEU A 817 31.64 10.24 -22.12
N LEU A 818 31.12 10.32 -20.89
CA LEU A 818 29.80 10.93 -20.64
C LEU A 818 29.79 12.45 -20.84
N GLU A 819 30.88 13.13 -20.45
CA GLU A 819 31.02 14.57 -20.67
C GLU A 819 31.02 14.92 -22.17
N VAL A 820 31.71 14.12 -22.99
CA VAL A 820 31.72 14.30 -24.45
C VAL A 820 30.36 14.04 -25.09
N LEU A 821 29.63 12.98 -24.67
CA LEU A 821 28.28 12.69 -25.17
C LEU A 821 27.26 13.79 -24.83
N VAL A 822 27.36 14.37 -23.63
CA VAL A 822 26.51 15.50 -23.21
C VAL A 822 26.83 16.75 -24.02
N ALA A 823 28.11 17.03 -24.25
CA ALA A 823 28.57 18.17 -25.05
C ALA A 823 28.09 18.06 -26.52
N ARG A 824 28.03 16.85 -27.09
CA ARG A 824 27.57 16.58 -28.46
C ARG A 824 26.03 16.50 -28.62
N GLY A 825 25.27 16.98 -27.63
CA GLY A 825 23.84 17.22 -27.79
C GLY A 825 22.93 16.03 -27.49
N ALA A 826 23.42 14.98 -26.83
CA ALA A 826 22.56 13.91 -26.31
C ALA A 826 21.71 14.42 -25.13
N LYS A 827 20.62 15.15 -25.42
CA LYS A 827 19.66 15.60 -24.40
C LYS A 827 18.72 14.45 -24.02
N GLY A 828 18.96 13.86 -22.85
CA GLY A 828 18.11 12.83 -22.25
C GLY A 828 18.45 12.61 -20.77
N GLN A 829 17.49 12.10 -19.99
CA GLN A 829 17.72 11.73 -18.58
C GLN A 829 19.02 10.93 -18.45
N ARG A 830 19.91 11.30 -17.51
CA ARG A 830 21.21 10.63 -17.26
C ARG A 830 21.12 9.09 -17.25
N SER A 831 19.98 8.53 -16.85
CA SER A 831 19.68 7.08 -16.85
C SER A 831 19.70 6.40 -18.23
N THR A 832 19.36 7.10 -19.31
CA THR A 832 19.28 6.53 -20.69
C THR A 832 20.61 6.55 -21.45
N LEU A 833 21.53 7.42 -21.03
CA LEU A 833 22.91 7.47 -21.52
C LEU A 833 23.84 6.57 -20.70
N SER A 834 23.42 6.21 -19.48
CA SER A 834 24.24 5.50 -18.52
C SER A 834 23.82 4.03 -18.35
N THR A 835 23.86 3.25 -19.43
CA THR A 835 23.96 1.80 -19.29
C THR A 835 25.36 1.49 -18.77
N HIS A 836 25.48 1.46 -17.44
CA HIS A 836 26.72 1.27 -16.71
C HIS A 836 27.26 -0.13 -16.98
N ILE A 837 28.39 -0.20 -17.67
CA ILE A 837 29.10 -1.44 -17.98
C ILE A 837 30.56 -1.19 -17.60
N GLN A 838 30.88 -1.49 -16.35
CA GLN A 838 32.19 -1.24 -15.72
C GLN A 838 33.09 -2.46 -15.78
N THR A 839 32.49 -3.64 -15.95
CA THR A 839 33.19 -4.91 -16.12
C THR A 839 32.59 -5.64 -17.32
N PRO A 840 33.35 -6.53 -17.97
CA PRO A 840 32.76 -7.44 -18.93
C PRO A 840 31.63 -8.27 -18.32
N LYS A 841 31.70 -8.55 -17.00
CA LYS A 841 30.59 -9.15 -16.25
C LYS A 841 29.30 -8.32 -16.36
N GLU A 842 29.37 -7.02 -16.07
CA GLU A 842 28.21 -6.12 -16.20
C GLU A 842 27.71 -6.00 -17.65
N PHE A 843 28.60 -6.11 -18.64
CA PHE A 843 28.24 -6.03 -20.07
C PHE A 843 27.27 -7.13 -20.46
N PHE A 844 27.61 -8.38 -20.17
CA PHE A 844 26.73 -9.50 -20.53
C PHE A 844 25.52 -9.62 -19.60
N GLN A 845 25.59 -9.11 -18.37
CA GLN A 845 24.43 -9.00 -17.48
C GLN A 845 23.43 -7.99 -18.04
N PHE A 846 23.93 -6.86 -18.56
CA PHE A 846 23.11 -5.87 -19.23
C PHE A 846 22.46 -6.45 -20.50
N ILE A 847 23.23 -7.14 -21.33
CA ILE A 847 22.72 -7.81 -22.54
C ILE A 847 21.67 -8.86 -22.20
N ALA A 848 21.91 -9.70 -21.19
CA ALA A 848 20.98 -10.72 -20.74
C ALA A 848 19.67 -10.14 -20.17
N LYS A 849 19.69 -8.94 -19.57
CA LYS A 849 18.51 -8.28 -19.01
C LYS A 849 17.62 -7.59 -20.06
N GLN A 850 18.16 -7.21 -21.22
CA GLN A 850 17.47 -6.43 -22.25
C GLN A 850 16.62 -7.28 -23.21
N ASP A 851 16.67 -8.61 -23.12
CA ASP A 851 15.87 -9.52 -23.94
C ASP A 851 15.08 -10.51 -23.05
N PRO A 852 13.91 -10.11 -22.53
CA PRO A 852 13.23 -10.88 -21.50
C PRO A 852 12.41 -12.02 -22.12
N GLN A 853 13.06 -13.15 -22.36
CA GLN A 853 12.47 -14.45 -22.04
C GLN A 853 13.40 -15.22 -21.09
N ARG A 854 13.11 -15.06 -19.79
CA ARG A 854 13.44 -15.90 -18.62
C ARG A 854 14.62 -16.89 -18.77
N CYS A 855 15.66 -16.70 -17.96
CA CYS A 855 16.55 -17.77 -17.50
C CYS A 855 15.71 -18.96 -17.00
N CYS A 856 15.98 -20.15 -17.51
CA CYS A 856 15.53 -21.38 -16.87
C CYS A 856 16.41 -21.67 -15.64
N THR A 857 15.75 -22.16 -14.60
CA THR A 857 16.24 -22.62 -13.28
C THR A 857 16.48 -21.57 -12.21
N GLY A 858 15.97 -21.91 -11.02
CA GLY A 858 16.07 -21.15 -9.78
C GLY A 858 17.52 -21.05 -9.28
N VAL A 859 17.71 -20.11 -8.36
CA VAL A 859 19.00 -19.65 -7.84
C VAL A 859 19.73 -18.69 -8.79
N CYS A 860 19.23 -17.45 -8.83
CA CYS A 860 20.09 -16.29 -9.03
C CYS A 860 19.61 -15.18 -8.09
N GLY A 861 19.97 -15.33 -6.82
CA GLY A 861 20.33 -14.19 -6.00
C GLY A 861 21.79 -13.88 -6.30
N TYR A 862 22.04 -12.87 -7.12
CA TYR A 862 23.32 -12.17 -7.22
C TYR A 862 23.06 -10.68 -7.40
#